data_AF-A0A8J9ZVQ5-F1
#
_entry.id   AF-A0A8J9ZVQ5-F1
#
_cell.length_a   1.000
_cell.length_b   1.000
_cell.length_c   1.000
_cell.angle_alpha   90.00
_cell.angle_beta   90.00
_cell.angle_gamma   90.00
#
_symmetry.space_group_name_H-M   'P 1'
#
loop_
_entity.id
_entity.type
_entity.pdbx_description
1 polymer ?
#
loop_
_entity_poly.entity_id
_entity_poly.type
_entity_poly.pdbx_seq_one_letter_code
_entity_poly.pdbx_strand_id
1 'polypeptide(L)'
;MTCNLAINTPRKTPPTGREASLLPVSPDLTCYNMAGSKGQVTSDFGQLWEELKSRPLLDIVGISSLSTVGTLLNVSNAVTKGWEALAERLGYSRVKVEALRHEGNKLYQKTPGELLLEVWGGRGASSTLQVLEQALRDLDRPDVLEELQKAAKGVVNLLKSSVVTFYMAMQKGDVQTVRCGLEAGVDVKSVRCWPREETSLHVASKHGHTEMADLLIQYGAAVKVRDEAGNAPLHLAAAEGHTGNCELLIRSGADVMPVNANRDTPLHLAAAKGHTGTCELLVRSGADVMAINSIQFTPLHRAITGGHTETCELLIRSGSDVKAVDDEDQSTALHEAAAQGLTGTCERLILSGADVMAIDTYQETPLHHAADRGHAGTCELLIREGADVNAKDQMGTTPLDQAPDQETRRHWKNLEKQAKQERSYHELLQQSGGVKVNRFKVFVGGKETTGKSTLKRSLNKGLLSALIQRLPGRSVDKPHDPTPGVDIGTFHVPGVGEVSVWDFAGQSEYAVTHSMFMDAENTVFIVLYSILDDSETQEKQVHWWLCFIKSCNPNRRPDVILVASHADKVEPTTAADHTSSPHPLVSSHCSDGLGTQVTFNIPQQVLDKPGRRRAARVVQAMQAEFKDHLRIADEVILMDCRKTRTLEMDKLKSLLVRISEALLHHQRDMPRLSAKIMKRLPKWSESKTSPKCPVMMWPDYVSEVKAFNRHVTEDFLDKSTRFLHHLGEVLFITPATSDHILVLKPNWLGTDVFGPIMAPDNFPISHRLRTSRDFVTRAEIQEVFQDVADVDLLITLLQEFQLCHSYNGREFIFPGLLMQTMPPDKWQLTQEPKVVYFGKQVQCADSTDMFSSGFFPRVQTRLMRGLENRPLLWRDGAKCADRNVEGLIKLSPDGREVNICVRSAQGDKVQCGKMLQQLENIIADVLDECSPGTGTVEKVLSARALKEHREEFYSYGKKEISKAASEGDTIVHPTLGFTEQVSDLLCVVTPLTRYRPELVKALGRVEPILDRLLSRGILGDEDRDCIRAKETPQDKTRELLDIVGRKGERASRVFKAILEQVHPHAAEMIKEGRLCGEDEDPLIKNRPQLVQELKYVVEPILTHLLSRGILSDEECDIIKANRTRHDKARELLDIVGRKGKVARQVFKEVLEEVSPHLAEMVA
;
A
#
# COMPACT_ATOMS: atom_id res chain seq x y z
N MET A 1 15.70 -29.16 4.71
CA MET A 1 16.97 -28.40 4.85
C MET A 1 16.78 -27.37 5.94
N THR A 2 17.70 -27.40 6.90
CA THR A 2 18.04 -26.42 7.96
C THR A 2 17.26 -25.11 8.06
N CYS A 3 16.69 -24.85 9.24
CA CYS A 3 16.36 -23.50 9.72
C CYS A 3 17.12 -23.22 11.02
N ASN A 4 18.19 -22.43 10.88
CA ASN A 4 18.73 -21.57 11.92
C ASN A 4 17.85 -20.33 12.02
N LEU A 5 17.43 -19.93 13.21
CA LEU A 5 16.98 -18.56 13.48
C LEU A 5 17.50 -18.15 14.86
N ALA A 6 18.54 -17.32 14.79
CA ALA A 6 19.03 -16.49 15.88
C ALA A 6 18.11 -15.28 16.04
N ILE A 7 17.78 -14.92 17.28
CA ILE A 7 17.23 -13.61 17.60
C ILE A 7 18.20 -12.91 18.55
N ASN A 8 18.78 -11.85 18.01
CA ASN A 8 19.58 -10.86 18.72
C ASN A 8 18.69 -10.04 19.66
N THR A 9 19.16 -9.87 20.89
CA THR A 9 18.68 -8.91 21.87
C THR A 9 19.33 -7.54 21.63
N PRO A 10 18.61 -6.41 21.82
CA PRO A 10 19.22 -5.09 21.77
C PRO A 10 19.96 -4.80 23.08
N ARG A 11 21.22 -4.39 22.95
CA ARG A 11 22.06 -3.83 24.02
C ARG A 11 21.58 -2.41 24.36
N LYS A 12 21.21 -2.15 25.61
CA LYS A 12 21.31 -0.81 26.23
C LYS A 12 22.39 -0.86 27.30
N THR A 13 23.48 -0.13 27.06
CA THR A 13 24.50 0.24 28.04
C THR A 13 24.01 1.44 28.87
N PRO A 14 24.28 1.51 30.18
CA PRO A 14 23.93 2.67 31.00
C PRO A 14 25.00 3.76 30.91
N PRO A 15 24.68 5.04 31.22
CA PRO A 15 25.69 6.07 31.42
C PRO A 15 26.29 5.99 32.83
N THR A 16 27.59 6.26 32.92
CA THR A 16 28.37 6.43 34.14
C THR A 16 28.31 7.87 34.65
N GLY A 17 28.23 8.07 35.98
CA GLY A 17 28.58 9.36 36.60
C GLY A 17 27.91 9.62 37.96
N ARG A 18 28.73 9.64 39.01
CA ARG A 18 28.40 9.81 40.44
C ARG A 18 27.96 11.22 40.81
N GLU A 19 27.11 11.35 41.84
CA GLU A 19 27.43 12.04 43.11
C GLU A 19 26.42 11.69 44.21
N ALA A 20 26.88 11.77 45.45
CA ALA A 20 26.40 11.08 46.65
C ALA A 20 25.62 12.00 47.61
N SER A 21 25.17 11.40 48.74
CA SER A 21 24.70 11.96 50.03
C SER A 21 23.18 12.10 50.23
N LEU A 22 22.54 11.74 51.34
CA LEU A 22 22.90 11.15 52.65
C LEU A 22 21.58 10.71 53.37
N LEU A 23 21.47 9.40 53.72
CA LEU A 23 20.94 8.71 54.94
C LEU A 23 19.70 9.23 55.74
N PRO A 24 19.09 8.43 56.68
CA PRO A 24 19.29 7.01 57.04
C PRO A 24 17.98 6.19 57.21
N VAL A 25 17.99 4.87 56.92
CA VAL A 25 17.20 3.90 57.71
C VAL A 25 18.01 2.61 57.88
N SER A 26 18.04 2.18 59.13
CA SER A 26 18.68 1.03 59.78
C SER A 26 18.58 -0.31 59.04
N PRO A 27 19.71 -1.00 58.84
CA PRO A 27 19.80 -2.44 58.65
C PRO A 27 20.04 -3.12 60.01
N ASP A 28 19.45 -4.30 60.23
CA ASP A 28 19.89 -5.21 61.29
C ASP A 28 19.68 -6.66 60.83
N LEU A 29 20.70 -7.52 60.75
CA LEU A 29 22.10 -7.32 60.34
C LEU A 29 22.62 -8.73 60.00
N THR A 30 23.26 -8.84 58.85
CA THR A 30 24.48 -9.60 58.58
C THR A 30 24.65 -11.05 59.05
N CYS A 31 24.99 -11.87 58.06
CA CYS A 31 25.98 -12.93 58.16
C CYS A 31 27.21 -12.51 58.98
N TYR A 32 27.61 -13.33 59.96
CA TYR A 32 28.99 -13.35 60.43
C TYR A 32 29.58 -14.76 60.30
N ASN A 33 30.74 -14.77 59.65
CA ASN A 33 31.73 -15.84 59.59
C ASN A 33 31.96 -16.48 60.97
N MET A 34 32.26 -17.79 60.97
CA MET A 34 33.57 -18.27 61.43
C MET A 34 33.74 -19.77 61.14
N ALA A 35 34.76 -20.09 60.34
CA ALA A 35 35.53 -21.30 60.55
C ALA A 35 36.14 -21.22 61.97
N GLY A 36 35.93 -22.23 62.80
CA GLY A 36 36.57 -22.27 64.12
C GLY A 36 36.06 -23.36 65.05
N SER A 37 37.02 -24.18 65.50
CA SER A 37 37.02 -24.99 66.73
C SER A 37 36.06 -26.18 66.87
N LYS A 38 36.68 -27.36 66.74
CA LYS A 38 36.43 -28.58 67.53
C LYS A 38 36.06 -28.25 69.00
N GLY A 39 35.03 -28.89 69.54
CA GLY A 39 34.80 -28.93 70.98
C GLY A 39 33.40 -29.39 71.41
N GLN A 40 33.33 -30.59 71.99
CA GLN A 40 32.32 -31.06 72.94
C GLN A 40 30.82 -30.87 72.62
N VAL A 41 30.22 -31.89 71.99
CA VAL A 41 28.88 -32.39 72.35
C VAL A 41 28.89 -33.92 72.20
N THR A 42 29.53 -34.62 73.14
CA THR A 42 29.56 -36.10 73.18
C THR A 42 29.19 -36.69 74.54
N SER A 43 28.53 -35.95 75.44
CA SER A 43 28.08 -36.51 76.73
C SER A 43 26.61 -36.94 76.77
N ASP A 44 25.74 -36.41 75.91
CA ASP A 44 24.29 -36.63 76.08
C ASP A 44 23.71 -37.72 75.19
N PHE A 45 24.53 -38.30 74.31
CA PHE A 45 24.10 -39.38 73.40
C PHE A 45 23.97 -40.74 74.10
N GLY A 46 24.67 -40.95 75.22
CA GLY A 46 24.65 -42.20 75.98
C GLY A 46 23.38 -42.37 76.82
N GLN A 47 22.81 -41.28 77.34
CA GLN A 47 21.56 -41.31 78.11
C GLN A 47 20.33 -41.47 77.22
N LEU A 48 20.33 -40.83 76.04
CA LEU A 48 19.24 -40.95 75.05
C LEU A 48 19.10 -42.37 74.49
N TRP A 49 20.21 -43.11 74.39
CA TRP A 49 20.23 -44.46 73.82
C TRP A 49 19.61 -45.53 74.75
N GLU A 50 19.71 -45.36 76.07
CA GLU A 50 19.07 -46.27 77.02
C GLU A 50 17.57 -45.99 77.21
N GLU A 51 17.11 -44.74 77.04
CA GLU A 51 15.66 -44.43 77.00
C GLU A 51 14.98 -44.95 75.72
N LEU A 52 15.69 -45.00 74.59
CA LEU A 52 15.19 -45.45 73.28
C LEU A 52 14.94 -46.97 73.17
N LYS A 53 15.46 -47.79 74.09
CA LYS A 53 15.26 -49.25 74.06
C LYS A 53 13.84 -49.70 74.44
N SER A 54 12.98 -48.84 74.98
CA SER A 54 11.75 -49.26 75.67
C SER A 54 10.41 -48.83 75.04
N ARG A 55 10.36 -48.29 73.81
CA ARG A 55 9.09 -47.81 73.21
C ARG A 55 8.84 -48.31 71.77
N PRO A 56 7.56 -48.55 71.38
CA PRO A 56 7.22 -48.96 70.02
C PRO A 56 7.33 -47.80 69.01
N LEU A 57 7.72 -48.17 67.78
CA LEU A 57 8.18 -47.35 66.65
C LEU A 57 7.24 -46.26 66.08
N LEU A 58 6.09 -45.97 66.70
CA LEU A 58 5.04 -45.15 66.06
C LEU A 58 4.98 -43.67 66.48
N ASP A 59 5.71 -43.22 67.50
CA ASP A 59 5.67 -41.82 67.94
C ASP A 59 6.90 -40.96 67.56
N ILE A 60 7.78 -41.47 66.69
CA ILE A 60 9.02 -40.75 66.30
C ILE A 60 8.81 -39.90 65.04
N VAL A 61 7.83 -38.99 65.00
CA VAL A 61 7.86 -37.90 64.01
C VAL A 61 7.19 -36.64 64.55
N GLY A 62 7.92 -35.91 65.39
CA GLY A 62 7.59 -34.54 65.77
C GLY A 62 8.81 -33.64 65.55
N ILE A 63 9.11 -33.26 64.30
CA ILE A 63 10.08 -32.19 63.99
C ILE A 63 9.57 -31.35 62.81
N SER A 64 9.27 -30.10 63.12
CA SER A 64 8.83 -29.04 62.22
C SER A 64 10.02 -28.15 61.79
N SER A 65 10.89 -28.63 60.89
CA SER A 65 11.73 -27.81 59.99
C SER A 65 12.75 -28.71 59.27
N LEU A 66 12.77 -28.72 57.93
CA LEU A 66 13.57 -29.64 57.10
C LEU A 66 14.62 -28.90 56.26
N SER A 67 15.90 -29.18 56.50
CA SER A 67 16.99 -29.00 55.54
C SER A 67 17.35 -30.37 54.92
N THR A 68 17.10 -30.54 53.62
CA THR A 68 16.97 -31.84 52.92
C THR A 68 18.25 -32.68 52.81
N VAL A 69 19.44 -32.08 52.84
CA VAL A 69 20.71 -32.82 52.64
C VAL A 69 21.12 -33.61 53.89
N GLY A 70 20.86 -33.08 55.08
CA GLY A 70 21.14 -33.78 56.35
C GLY A 70 20.25 -35.01 56.55
N THR A 71 18.99 -34.92 56.12
CA THR A 71 17.99 -35.99 56.28
C THR A 71 18.30 -37.21 55.41
N LEU A 72 18.77 -37.02 54.17
CA LEU A 72 19.12 -38.12 53.26
C LEU A 72 20.36 -38.90 53.72
N LEU A 73 21.38 -38.20 54.24
CA LEU A 73 22.55 -38.82 54.85
C LEU A 73 22.21 -39.55 56.16
N ASN A 74 21.30 -39.00 56.95
CA ASN A 74 20.83 -39.62 58.21
C ASN A 74 19.95 -40.85 57.96
N VAL A 75 19.08 -40.83 56.94
CA VAL A 75 18.28 -42.00 56.53
C VAL A 75 19.17 -43.09 55.94
N SER A 76 20.15 -42.76 55.09
CA SER A 76 21.11 -43.73 54.58
C SER A 76 21.94 -44.36 55.71
N ASN A 77 22.40 -43.56 56.68
CA ASN A 77 23.15 -44.06 57.84
C ASN A 77 22.27 -44.87 58.80
N ALA A 78 20.99 -44.51 58.96
CA ALA A 78 20.03 -45.26 59.78
C ALA A 78 19.66 -46.61 59.15
N VAL A 79 19.50 -46.68 57.82
CA VAL A 79 19.30 -47.94 57.09
C VAL A 79 20.54 -48.82 57.21
N THR A 80 21.74 -48.27 57.04
CA THR A 80 22.99 -49.04 57.19
C THR A 80 23.17 -49.57 58.61
N LYS A 81 22.90 -48.75 59.64
CA LYS A 81 22.93 -49.17 61.05
C LYS A 81 21.81 -50.15 61.41
N GLY A 82 20.64 -50.05 60.78
CA GLY A 82 19.55 -51.00 60.93
C GLY A 82 19.89 -52.37 60.37
N TRP A 83 20.59 -52.42 59.23
CA TRP A 83 21.14 -53.65 58.65
C TRP A 83 22.25 -54.26 59.51
N GLU A 84 23.12 -53.44 60.11
CA GLU A 84 24.15 -53.89 61.06
C GLU A 84 23.52 -54.47 62.36
N ALA A 85 22.52 -53.81 62.92
CA ALA A 85 21.80 -54.27 64.10
C ALA A 85 20.96 -55.55 63.84
N LEU A 86 20.40 -55.70 62.64
CA LEU A 86 19.71 -56.92 62.22
C LEU A 86 20.69 -58.10 62.03
N ALA A 87 21.88 -57.84 61.47
CA ALA A 87 22.93 -58.84 61.30
C ALA A 87 23.52 -59.32 62.64
N GLU A 88 23.68 -58.43 63.61
CA GLU A 88 24.07 -58.77 65.00
C GLU A 88 22.97 -59.59 65.70
N ARG A 89 21.71 -59.22 65.53
CA ARG A 89 20.56 -59.88 66.16
C ARG A 89 20.26 -61.28 65.59
N LEU A 90 20.73 -61.56 64.37
CA LEU A 90 20.64 -62.86 63.69
C LEU A 90 21.92 -63.71 63.85
N GLY A 91 22.95 -63.23 64.56
CA GLY A 91 24.12 -64.02 64.96
C GLY A 91 25.22 -64.21 63.90
N TYR A 92 25.30 -63.34 62.89
CA TYR A 92 26.36 -63.40 61.86
C TYR A 92 27.69 -62.81 62.38
N SER A 93 28.83 -63.44 62.05
CA SER A 93 30.15 -62.90 62.45
C SER A 93 30.56 -61.70 61.59
N ARG A 94 31.21 -60.71 62.21
CA ARG A 94 31.63 -59.43 61.61
C ARG A 94 32.42 -59.59 60.30
N VAL A 95 33.23 -60.65 60.20
CA VAL A 95 34.02 -61.00 59.00
C VAL A 95 33.14 -61.47 57.83
N LYS A 96 32.00 -62.12 58.11
CA LYS A 96 31.08 -62.63 57.08
C LYS A 96 30.20 -61.52 56.51
N VAL A 97 29.87 -60.52 57.32
CA VAL A 97 29.17 -59.29 56.89
C VAL A 97 30.07 -58.43 56.00
N GLU A 98 31.36 -58.30 56.36
CA GLU A 98 32.35 -57.61 55.52
C GLU A 98 32.67 -58.39 54.23
N ALA A 99 32.66 -59.72 54.25
CA ALA A 99 32.82 -60.54 53.05
C ALA A 99 31.63 -60.40 52.07
N LEU A 100 30.38 -60.44 52.58
CA LEU A 100 29.18 -60.18 51.77
C LEU A 100 29.15 -58.74 51.22
N ARG A 101 29.64 -57.77 51.99
CA ARG A 101 29.83 -56.38 51.53
C ARG A 101 30.88 -56.30 50.40
N HIS A 102 31.94 -57.09 50.48
CA HIS A 102 33.02 -57.10 49.50
C HIS A 102 32.69 -57.88 48.22
N GLU A 103 31.85 -58.92 48.31
CA GLU A 103 31.29 -59.68 47.17
C GLU A 103 30.18 -58.89 46.46
N GLY A 104 29.29 -58.24 47.23
CA GLY A 104 28.26 -57.34 46.68
C GLY A 104 28.85 -56.12 45.95
N ASN A 105 29.91 -55.53 46.50
CA ASN A 105 30.66 -54.45 45.84
C ASN A 105 31.47 -54.91 44.61
N LYS A 106 31.73 -56.22 44.46
CA LYS A 106 32.40 -56.78 43.28
C LYS A 106 31.45 -57.02 42.11
N LEU A 107 30.17 -57.32 42.39
CA LEU A 107 29.13 -57.56 41.39
C LEU A 107 28.53 -56.28 40.79
N TYR A 108 28.63 -55.15 41.50
CA TYR A 108 28.25 -53.83 40.98
C TYR A 108 29.33 -52.80 41.33
N GLN A 109 30.18 -52.44 40.35
CA GLN A 109 31.03 -51.25 40.45
C GLN A 109 30.21 -49.97 40.21
N LYS A 110 29.24 -49.69 41.08
CA LYS A 110 28.60 -48.37 41.17
C LYS A 110 28.36 -48.01 42.63
N THR A 111 28.69 -46.78 43.00
CA THR A 111 28.46 -46.23 44.34
C THR A 111 26.95 -46.06 44.61
N PRO A 112 26.50 -46.06 45.88
CA PRO A 112 25.08 -45.84 46.21
C PRO A 112 24.48 -44.56 45.63
N GLY A 113 25.31 -43.52 45.40
CA GLY A 113 24.91 -42.29 44.72
C GLY A 113 24.63 -42.45 43.22
N GLU A 114 25.33 -43.36 42.54
CA GLU A 114 25.12 -43.66 41.12
C GLU A 114 23.88 -44.54 40.89
N LEU A 115 23.57 -45.44 41.83
CA LEU A 115 22.31 -46.20 41.85
C LEU A 115 21.09 -45.27 42.07
N LEU A 116 21.22 -44.23 42.90
CA LEU A 116 20.19 -43.21 43.10
C LEU A 116 19.95 -42.34 41.85
N LEU A 117 21.02 -42.01 41.11
CA LEU A 117 20.92 -41.30 39.83
C LEU A 117 20.24 -42.14 38.73
N GLU A 118 20.45 -43.45 38.70
CA GLU A 118 19.77 -44.36 37.77
C GLU A 118 18.28 -44.58 38.13
N VAL A 119 17.95 -44.59 39.43
CA VAL A 119 16.55 -44.59 39.90
C VAL A 119 15.84 -43.28 39.51
N TRP A 120 16.54 -42.14 39.50
CA TRP A 120 16.03 -40.85 39.01
C TRP A 120 15.95 -40.75 37.49
N GLY A 121 16.69 -41.56 36.73
CA GLY A 121 16.73 -41.58 35.26
C GLY A 121 15.60 -42.34 34.54
N GLY A 122 14.57 -42.81 35.26
CA GLY A 122 13.30 -43.22 34.64
C GLY A 122 13.21 -44.59 33.95
N ARG A 123 14.18 -45.51 34.12
CA ARG A 123 14.02 -46.92 33.65
C ARG A 123 14.33 -48.02 34.69
N GLY A 124 14.67 -47.66 35.93
CA GLY A 124 15.31 -48.59 36.87
C GLY A 124 14.46 -49.17 38.01
N ALA A 125 13.34 -48.56 38.41
CA ALA A 125 12.69 -48.94 39.68
C ALA A 125 12.17 -50.39 39.70
N SER A 126 11.71 -50.92 38.55
CA SER A 126 11.24 -52.31 38.44
C SER A 126 12.39 -53.32 38.34
N SER A 127 13.53 -52.92 37.78
CA SER A 127 14.69 -53.80 37.58
C SER A 127 15.55 -53.90 38.83
N THR A 128 15.69 -52.83 39.63
CA THR A 128 16.40 -52.89 40.92
C THR A 128 15.62 -53.72 41.95
N LEU A 129 14.28 -53.63 41.96
CA LEU A 129 13.40 -54.50 42.76
C LEU A 129 13.45 -55.95 42.30
N GLN A 130 13.44 -56.24 40.99
CA GLN A 130 13.61 -57.60 40.46
C GLN A 130 14.97 -58.21 40.79
N VAL A 131 16.05 -57.41 40.74
CA VAL A 131 17.41 -57.87 41.06
C VAL A 131 17.56 -58.12 42.57
N LEU A 132 16.96 -57.28 43.43
CA LEU A 132 16.91 -57.51 44.88
C LEU A 132 16.02 -58.72 45.24
N GLU A 133 14.86 -58.89 44.59
CA GLU A 133 14.00 -60.06 44.78
C GLU A 133 14.67 -61.35 44.29
N GLN A 134 15.44 -61.30 43.19
CA GLN A 134 16.19 -62.44 42.68
C GLN A 134 17.35 -62.81 43.61
N ALA A 135 18.12 -61.82 44.09
CA ALA A 135 19.22 -62.05 45.04
C ALA A 135 18.73 -62.54 46.42
N LEU A 136 17.52 -62.17 46.84
CA LEU A 136 16.89 -62.64 48.08
C LEU A 136 16.22 -64.03 47.93
N ARG A 137 15.76 -64.40 46.73
CA ARG A 137 15.31 -65.77 46.42
C ARG A 137 16.46 -66.76 46.45
N ASP A 138 17.66 -66.35 46.05
CA ASP A 138 18.86 -67.19 46.08
C ASP A 138 19.38 -67.47 47.52
N LEU A 139 18.82 -66.81 48.56
CA LEU A 139 19.20 -66.94 49.97
C LEU A 139 18.34 -67.93 50.79
N ASP A 140 17.33 -68.57 50.19
CA ASP A 140 16.62 -69.77 50.68
C ASP A 140 16.12 -69.73 52.15
N ARG A 141 15.63 -68.56 52.63
CA ARG A 141 14.97 -68.42 53.95
C ARG A 141 13.73 -67.51 53.88
N PRO A 142 12.49 -68.06 53.91
CA PRO A 142 11.25 -67.29 53.71
C PRO A 142 10.93 -66.33 54.85
N ASP A 143 11.40 -66.60 56.07
CA ASP A 143 11.13 -65.82 57.29
C ASP A 143 11.77 -64.42 57.26
N VAL A 144 12.89 -64.26 56.54
CA VAL A 144 13.62 -62.99 56.36
C VAL A 144 13.05 -62.20 55.17
N LEU A 145 12.51 -62.90 54.17
CA LEU A 145 11.90 -62.32 52.98
C LEU A 145 10.61 -61.56 53.30
N GLU A 146 9.76 -62.06 54.20
CA GLU A 146 8.49 -61.43 54.55
C GLU A 146 8.68 -60.12 55.35
N GLU A 147 9.61 -60.11 56.31
CA GLU A 147 9.95 -58.92 57.10
C GLU A 147 10.72 -57.88 56.26
N LEU A 148 11.63 -58.31 55.38
CA LEU A 148 12.27 -57.42 54.41
C LEU A 148 11.29 -56.88 53.37
N GLN A 149 10.29 -57.65 52.92
CA GLN A 149 9.25 -57.16 52.02
C GLN A 149 8.33 -56.15 52.71
N LYS A 150 8.00 -56.32 53.99
CA LYS A 150 7.31 -55.31 54.80
C LYS A 150 8.14 -54.05 54.98
N ALA A 151 9.41 -54.18 55.34
CA ALA A 151 10.33 -53.05 55.51
C ALA A 151 10.59 -52.33 54.17
N ALA A 152 10.76 -53.07 53.07
CA ALA A 152 10.92 -52.53 51.72
C ALA A 152 9.63 -51.85 51.23
N LYS A 153 8.44 -52.40 51.51
CA LYS A 153 7.17 -51.69 51.28
C LYS A 153 7.07 -50.42 52.10
N GLY A 154 7.52 -50.42 53.35
CA GLY A 154 7.60 -49.24 54.21
C GLY A 154 8.53 -48.17 53.66
N VAL A 155 9.73 -48.55 53.22
CA VAL A 155 10.73 -47.66 52.61
C VAL A 155 10.27 -47.15 51.24
N VAL A 156 9.61 -47.98 50.42
CA VAL A 156 9.01 -47.58 49.15
C VAL A 156 7.83 -46.62 49.36
N ASN A 157 7.01 -46.82 50.39
CA ASN A 157 5.95 -45.87 50.76
C ASN A 157 6.52 -44.55 51.32
N LEU A 158 7.64 -44.58 52.05
CA LEU A 158 8.40 -43.41 52.49
C LEU A 158 9.07 -42.65 51.33
N LEU A 159 9.57 -43.36 50.31
CA LEU A 159 10.13 -42.76 49.09
C LEU A 159 9.02 -42.20 48.16
N LYS A 160 7.85 -42.85 48.12
CA LYS A 160 6.65 -42.38 47.42
C LYS A 160 5.99 -41.16 48.08
N SER A 161 6.13 -41.00 49.40
CA SER A 161 5.69 -39.82 50.16
C SER A 161 6.72 -38.68 50.18
N SER A 162 7.86 -38.83 49.50
CA SER A 162 8.81 -37.72 49.35
C SER A 162 8.21 -36.63 48.44
N VAL A 163 8.33 -35.36 48.85
CA VAL A 163 7.80 -34.17 48.14
C VAL A 163 8.26 -34.11 46.68
N VAL A 164 9.46 -34.61 46.38
CA VAL A 164 10.03 -34.65 45.01
C VAL A 164 9.34 -35.69 44.14
N THR A 165 9.07 -36.89 44.66
CA THR A 165 8.33 -37.94 43.93
C THR A 165 6.89 -37.51 43.67
N PHE A 166 6.27 -36.87 44.66
CA PHE A 166 4.92 -36.31 44.57
C PHE A 166 4.83 -35.18 43.52
N TYR A 167 5.81 -34.27 43.48
CA TYR A 167 5.90 -33.21 42.47
C TYR A 167 6.12 -33.73 41.04
N MET A 168 7.01 -34.70 40.85
CA MET A 168 7.25 -35.32 39.55
C MET A 168 6.03 -36.09 39.03
N ALA A 169 5.26 -36.70 39.93
CA ALA A 169 3.98 -37.34 39.60
C ALA A 169 2.95 -36.30 39.13
N MET A 170 2.92 -35.11 39.74
CA MET A 170 2.03 -34.00 39.33
C MET A 170 2.35 -33.45 37.95
N GLN A 171 3.63 -33.27 37.61
CA GLN A 171 4.03 -32.84 36.27
C GLN A 171 3.65 -33.88 35.19
N LYS A 172 3.83 -35.17 35.49
CA LYS A 172 3.58 -36.28 34.57
C LYS A 172 2.09 -36.67 34.45
N GLY A 173 1.22 -36.18 35.33
CA GLY A 173 -0.19 -36.55 35.33
C GLY A 173 -0.50 -37.90 35.97
N ASP A 174 0.37 -38.44 36.81
CA ASP A 174 0.15 -39.74 37.48
C ASP A 174 -0.83 -39.59 38.66
N VAL A 175 -2.12 -39.68 38.33
CA VAL A 175 -3.24 -39.54 39.29
C VAL A 175 -3.16 -40.59 40.41
N GLN A 176 -2.68 -41.80 40.13
CA GLN A 176 -2.66 -42.89 41.11
C GLN A 176 -1.58 -42.69 42.16
N THR A 177 -0.38 -42.26 41.74
CA THR A 177 0.69 -41.91 42.68
C THR A 177 0.32 -40.69 43.52
N VAL A 178 -0.34 -39.68 42.93
CA VAL A 178 -0.85 -38.52 43.68
C VAL A 178 -1.94 -38.95 44.67
N ARG A 179 -2.90 -39.80 44.26
CA ARG A 179 -3.95 -40.34 45.15
C ARG A 179 -3.36 -41.09 46.35
N CYS A 180 -2.38 -41.96 46.11
CA CYS A 180 -1.70 -42.69 47.19
C CYS A 180 -0.97 -41.74 48.16
N GLY A 181 -0.36 -40.66 47.65
CA GLY A 181 0.27 -39.64 48.49
C GLY A 181 -0.74 -38.86 49.34
N LEU A 182 -1.91 -38.53 48.77
CA LEU A 182 -2.99 -37.85 49.49
C LEU A 182 -3.61 -38.74 50.59
N GLU A 183 -3.86 -40.01 50.28
CA GLU A 183 -4.34 -41.01 51.25
C GLU A 183 -3.32 -41.28 52.37
N ALA A 184 -2.02 -41.11 52.10
CA ALA A 184 -0.93 -41.21 53.06
C ALA A 184 -0.76 -39.95 53.95
N GLY A 185 -1.60 -38.93 53.80
CA GLY A 185 -1.63 -37.75 54.67
C GLY A 185 -0.77 -36.56 54.22
N VAL A 186 -0.41 -36.46 52.95
CA VAL A 186 0.25 -35.26 52.41
C VAL A 186 -0.72 -34.06 52.46
N ASP A 187 -0.34 -32.98 53.15
CA ASP A 187 -1.17 -31.78 53.24
C ASP A 187 -1.15 -30.99 51.93
N VAL A 188 -2.26 -31.05 51.19
CA VAL A 188 -2.50 -30.34 49.92
C VAL A 188 -2.29 -28.83 50.04
N LYS A 189 -2.44 -28.25 51.23
CA LYS A 189 -2.32 -26.80 51.46
C LYS A 189 -0.88 -26.36 51.67
N SER A 190 0.02 -27.24 52.13
CA SER A 190 1.41 -26.91 52.44
C SER A 190 2.41 -27.21 51.32
N VAL A 191 2.00 -27.93 50.26
CA VAL A 191 2.91 -28.27 49.14
C VAL A 191 3.11 -27.06 48.22
N ARG A 192 4.09 -26.21 48.58
CA ARG A 192 4.67 -25.21 47.67
C ARG A 192 5.82 -25.83 46.90
N CYS A 193 5.71 -25.87 45.57
CA CYS A 193 6.73 -26.44 44.70
C CYS A 193 7.75 -25.33 44.34
N TRP A 194 9.01 -25.57 44.69
CA TRP A 194 10.13 -24.70 44.30
C TRP A 194 10.34 -24.78 42.77
N PRO A 195 10.51 -23.68 42.02
CA PRO A 195 11.07 -22.37 42.43
C PRO A 195 10.10 -21.15 42.44
N ARG A 196 8.76 -21.32 42.47
CA ARG A 196 7.81 -20.18 42.29
C ARG A 196 6.62 -20.14 43.27
N GLU A 197 6.73 -20.82 44.41
CA GLU A 197 5.60 -21.08 45.33
C GLU A 197 4.34 -21.68 44.65
N GLU A 198 4.50 -22.39 43.53
CA GLU A 198 3.40 -23.01 42.81
C GLU A 198 2.75 -24.10 43.69
N THR A 199 1.44 -24.01 43.93
CA THR A 199 0.71 -25.12 44.60
C THR A 199 0.52 -26.29 43.65
N SER A 200 0.24 -27.48 44.19
CA SER A 200 -0.13 -28.67 43.42
C SER A 200 -1.23 -28.40 42.38
N LEU A 201 -2.18 -27.51 42.69
CA LEU A 201 -3.25 -27.13 41.77
C LEU A 201 -2.76 -26.22 40.62
N HIS A 202 -1.75 -25.36 40.84
CA HIS A 202 -1.11 -24.59 39.76
C HIS A 202 -0.43 -25.52 38.75
N VAL A 203 0.32 -26.52 39.25
CA VAL A 203 1.02 -27.50 38.41
C VAL A 203 0.04 -28.33 37.59
N ALA A 204 -1.02 -28.85 38.23
CA ALA A 204 -2.07 -29.61 37.54
C ALA A 204 -2.81 -28.75 36.50
N SER A 205 -3.06 -27.47 36.82
CA SER A 205 -3.73 -26.52 35.92
C SER A 205 -2.88 -26.19 34.70
N LYS A 206 -1.58 -25.94 34.90
CA LYS A 206 -0.59 -25.63 33.85
C LYS A 206 -0.34 -26.78 32.87
N HIS A 207 -0.45 -28.03 33.31
CA HIS A 207 -0.20 -29.20 32.45
C HIS A 207 -1.48 -29.86 31.91
N GLY A 208 -2.66 -29.32 32.23
CA GLY A 208 -3.92 -29.82 31.66
C GLY A 208 -4.48 -31.08 32.33
N HIS A 209 -3.98 -31.46 33.50
CA HIS A 209 -4.37 -32.72 34.18
C HIS A 209 -5.70 -32.58 34.93
N THR A 210 -6.83 -32.65 34.21
CA THR A 210 -8.17 -32.39 34.76
C THR A 210 -8.59 -33.34 35.87
N GLU A 211 -8.36 -34.65 35.69
CA GLU A 211 -8.66 -35.65 36.73
C GLU A 211 -7.83 -35.43 38.01
N MET A 212 -6.59 -34.99 37.84
CA MET A 212 -5.73 -34.66 38.97
C MET A 212 -6.17 -33.38 39.67
N ALA A 213 -6.54 -32.35 38.91
CA ALA A 213 -7.08 -31.11 39.46
C ALA A 213 -8.37 -31.38 40.25
N ASP A 214 -9.27 -32.22 39.74
CA ASP A 214 -10.51 -32.62 40.42
C ASP A 214 -10.21 -33.35 41.74
N LEU A 215 -9.29 -34.32 41.69
CA LEU A 215 -8.84 -35.03 42.89
C LEU A 215 -8.26 -34.06 43.94
N LEU A 216 -7.41 -33.12 43.53
CA LEU A 216 -6.82 -32.14 44.45
C LEU A 216 -7.88 -31.22 45.08
N ILE A 217 -8.88 -30.79 44.30
CA ILE A 217 -10.00 -29.97 44.79
C ILE A 217 -10.86 -30.75 45.80
N GLN A 218 -11.15 -32.02 45.53
CA GLN A 218 -11.90 -32.90 46.45
C GLN A 218 -11.17 -33.09 47.80
N TYR A 219 -9.83 -33.12 47.79
CA TYR A 219 -8.99 -33.17 48.99
C TYR A 219 -8.72 -31.79 49.61
N GLY A 220 -9.45 -30.75 49.20
CA GLY A 220 -9.44 -29.43 49.85
C GLY A 220 -8.36 -28.46 49.35
N ALA A 221 -7.85 -28.65 48.13
CA ALA A 221 -6.99 -27.65 47.49
C ALA A 221 -7.71 -26.30 47.36
N ALA A 222 -7.03 -25.22 47.76
CA ALA A 222 -7.58 -23.90 47.62
C ALA A 222 -7.53 -23.43 46.16
N VAL A 223 -8.70 -23.15 45.57
CA VAL A 223 -8.86 -22.78 44.16
C VAL A 223 -8.42 -21.34 43.86
N LYS A 224 -8.43 -20.46 44.87
CA LYS A 224 -8.13 -19.02 44.74
C LYS A 224 -6.70 -18.63 45.14
N VAL A 225 -5.78 -19.59 45.24
CA VAL A 225 -4.38 -19.31 45.62
C VAL A 225 -3.69 -18.56 44.49
N ARG A 226 -2.66 -17.78 44.84
CA ARG A 226 -1.82 -17.04 43.89
C ARG A 226 -0.37 -17.50 44.04
N ASP A 227 0.33 -17.68 42.93
CA ASP A 227 1.78 -17.90 42.90
C ASP A 227 2.57 -16.59 43.10
N GLU A 228 3.92 -16.64 43.08
CA GLU A 228 4.78 -15.46 43.22
C GLU A 228 4.55 -14.38 42.14
N ALA A 229 4.07 -14.77 40.96
CA ALA A 229 3.72 -13.85 39.87
C ALA A 229 2.27 -13.36 39.96
N GLY A 230 1.56 -13.70 41.04
CA GLY A 230 0.17 -13.36 41.27
C GLY A 230 -0.81 -14.18 40.42
N ASN A 231 -0.37 -15.20 39.68
CA ASN A 231 -1.24 -16.03 38.87
C ASN A 231 -2.07 -16.95 39.77
N ALA A 232 -3.37 -17.01 39.50
CA ALA A 232 -4.25 -18.06 40.00
C ALA A 232 -4.14 -19.33 39.13
N PRO A 233 -4.56 -20.52 39.61
CA PRO A 233 -4.59 -21.74 38.79
C PRO A 233 -5.33 -21.55 37.45
N LEU A 234 -6.39 -20.72 37.44
CA LEU A 234 -7.14 -20.37 36.24
C LEU A 234 -6.31 -19.60 35.20
N HIS A 235 -5.36 -18.75 35.61
CA HIS A 235 -4.46 -18.06 34.68
C HIS A 235 -3.58 -19.05 33.92
N LEU A 236 -3.02 -20.05 34.63
CA LEU A 236 -2.13 -21.04 34.02
C LEU A 236 -2.91 -22.00 33.11
N ALA A 237 -4.10 -22.44 33.53
CA ALA A 237 -4.97 -23.24 32.67
C ALA A 237 -5.40 -22.46 31.41
N ALA A 238 -5.67 -21.16 31.54
CA ALA A 238 -6.06 -20.30 30.43
C ALA A 238 -4.91 -19.99 29.47
N ALA A 239 -3.70 -19.74 29.99
CA ALA A 239 -2.50 -19.47 29.22
C ALA A 239 -2.07 -20.66 28.34
N GLU A 240 -2.36 -21.89 28.78
CA GLU A 240 -2.01 -23.14 28.06
C GLU A 240 -3.21 -23.75 27.32
N GLY A 241 -4.38 -23.09 27.33
CA GLY A 241 -5.55 -23.49 26.54
C GLY A 241 -6.30 -24.71 27.07
N HIS A 242 -6.10 -25.06 28.33
CA HIS A 242 -6.73 -26.22 28.98
C HIS A 242 -8.18 -25.92 29.37
N THR A 243 -9.07 -25.91 28.38
CA THR A 243 -10.48 -25.55 28.53
C THR A 243 -11.21 -26.41 29.58
N GLY A 244 -10.94 -27.72 29.65
CA GLY A 244 -11.53 -28.62 30.66
C GLY A 244 -11.10 -28.28 32.10
N ASN A 245 -9.83 -27.90 32.30
CA ASN A 245 -9.35 -27.40 33.59
C ASN A 245 -9.99 -26.07 33.95
N CYS A 246 -10.11 -25.15 32.99
CA CYS A 246 -10.78 -23.87 33.21
C CYS A 246 -12.23 -24.08 33.66
N GLU A 247 -12.96 -24.98 32.99
CA GLU A 247 -14.35 -25.28 33.33
C GLU A 247 -14.49 -25.89 34.73
N LEU A 248 -13.62 -26.84 35.09
CA LEU A 248 -13.58 -27.45 36.41
C LEU A 248 -13.30 -26.41 37.51
N LEU A 249 -12.30 -25.54 37.31
CA LEU A 249 -11.91 -24.51 38.26
C LEU A 249 -13.05 -23.50 38.49
N ILE A 250 -13.69 -23.04 37.41
CA ILE A 250 -14.82 -22.11 37.47
C ILE A 250 -16.01 -22.74 38.22
N ARG A 251 -16.37 -23.99 37.89
CA ARG A 251 -17.41 -24.74 38.62
C ARG A 251 -17.09 -24.94 40.11
N SER A 252 -15.79 -25.03 40.44
CA SER A 252 -15.30 -25.19 41.81
C SER A 252 -15.14 -23.86 42.56
N GLY A 253 -15.65 -22.76 42.01
CA GLY A 253 -15.67 -21.45 42.67
C GLY A 253 -14.41 -20.61 42.48
N ALA A 254 -13.61 -20.87 41.44
CA ALA A 254 -12.56 -19.95 41.01
C ALA A 254 -13.16 -18.58 40.66
N ASP A 255 -12.42 -17.53 40.99
CA ASP A 255 -12.72 -16.22 40.40
C ASP A 255 -12.43 -16.29 38.90
N VAL A 256 -13.33 -15.74 38.08
CA VAL A 256 -13.19 -15.69 36.62
C VAL A 256 -12.30 -14.51 36.21
N MET A 257 -12.24 -13.45 37.02
CA MET A 257 -11.48 -12.22 36.76
C MET A 257 -10.34 -11.92 37.77
N PRO A 258 -9.54 -12.91 38.20
CA PRO A 258 -8.37 -12.62 39.00
C PRO A 258 -7.35 -11.89 38.12
N VAL A 259 -6.63 -10.93 38.68
CA VAL A 259 -5.57 -10.18 37.99
C VAL A 259 -4.19 -10.60 38.49
N ASN A 260 -3.23 -10.93 37.64
CA ASN A 260 -1.85 -11.25 38.06
C ASN A 260 -1.02 -9.99 38.33
N ALA A 261 0.31 -10.13 38.55
CA ALA A 261 1.20 -9.00 38.82
C ALA A 261 1.24 -7.93 37.70
N ASN A 262 1.01 -8.33 36.44
CA ASN A 262 0.89 -7.43 35.29
C ASN A 262 -0.53 -6.91 35.07
N ARG A 263 -1.43 -7.19 36.02
CA ARG A 263 -2.88 -6.99 35.89
C ARG A 263 -3.53 -7.72 34.71
N ASP A 264 -2.87 -8.73 34.13
CA ASP A 264 -3.50 -9.58 33.13
C ASP A 264 -4.56 -10.46 33.80
N THR A 265 -5.72 -10.62 33.15
CA THR A 265 -6.76 -11.60 33.53
C THR A 265 -6.51 -12.94 32.81
N PRO A 266 -7.16 -14.05 33.20
CA PRO A 266 -7.07 -15.30 32.44
C PRO A 266 -7.46 -15.13 30.97
N LEU A 267 -8.40 -14.22 30.66
CA LEU A 267 -8.81 -13.90 29.30
C LEU A 267 -7.68 -13.24 28.49
N HIS A 268 -6.87 -12.35 29.09
CA HIS A 268 -5.70 -11.77 28.43
C HIS A 268 -4.69 -12.84 28.01
N LEU A 269 -4.42 -13.80 28.89
CA LEU A 269 -3.42 -14.84 28.64
C LEU A 269 -3.91 -15.85 27.59
N ALA A 270 -5.18 -16.26 27.67
CA ALA A 270 -5.80 -17.12 26.64
C ALA A 270 -5.83 -16.41 25.28
N ALA A 271 -6.13 -15.11 25.25
CA ALA A 271 -6.16 -14.30 24.04
C ALA A 271 -4.75 -14.14 23.42
N ALA A 272 -3.73 -13.86 24.24
CA ALA A 272 -2.34 -13.74 23.82
C ALA A 272 -1.75 -15.01 23.18
N LYS A 273 -2.37 -16.17 23.43
CA LYS A 273 -1.94 -17.49 22.92
C LYS A 273 -2.91 -18.08 21.88
N GLY A 274 -4.00 -17.39 21.58
CA GLY A 274 -4.95 -17.80 20.54
C GLY A 274 -5.83 -18.98 20.94
N HIS A 275 -6.06 -19.19 22.23
CA HIS A 275 -6.90 -20.28 22.72
C HIS A 275 -8.38 -19.90 22.63
N THR A 276 -8.93 -19.88 21.41
CA THR A 276 -10.31 -19.43 21.11
C THR A 276 -11.36 -20.13 21.99
N GLY A 277 -11.32 -21.47 22.13
CA GLY A 277 -12.29 -22.21 22.93
C GLY A 277 -12.22 -21.90 24.44
N THR A 278 -11.03 -21.59 24.95
CA THR A 278 -10.86 -21.14 26.34
C THR A 278 -11.35 -19.71 26.52
N CYS A 279 -11.11 -18.82 25.54
CA CYS A 279 -11.67 -17.47 25.54
C CYS A 279 -13.21 -17.51 25.52
N GLU A 280 -13.81 -18.36 24.69
CA GLU A 280 -15.26 -18.55 24.64
C GLU A 280 -15.84 -18.96 26.00
N LEU A 281 -15.21 -19.94 26.66
CA LEU A 281 -15.63 -20.40 27.98
C LEU A 281 -15.55 -19.28 29.02
N LEU A 282 -14.44 -18.53 29.04
CA LEU A 282 -14.22 -17.44 29.98
C LEU A 282 -15.25 -16.32 29.78
N VAL A 283 -15.47 -15.88 28.54
CA VAL A 283 -16.48 -14.86 28.20
C VAL A 283 -17.87 -15.32 28.61
N ARG A 284 -18.25 -16.56 28.30
CA ARG A 284 -19.53 -17.15 28.74
C ARG A 284 -19.68 -17.25 30.25
N SER A 285 -18.56 -17.34 30.97
CA SER A 285 -18.52 -17.40 32.43
C SER A 285 -18.48 -16.02 33.10
N GLY A 286 -18.63 -14.93 32.33
CA GLY A 286 -18.68 -13.56 32.85
C GLY A 286 -17.33 -12.85 32.89
N ALA A 287 -16.34 -13.29 32.10
CA ALA A 287 -15.10 -12.55 31.92
C ALA A 287 -15.35 -11.19 31.24
N ASP A 288 -14.75 -10.15 31.78
CA ASP A 288 -14.77 -8.81 31.20
C ASP A 288 -13.84 -8.74 29.98
N VAL A 289 -14.44 -8.55 28.80
CA VAL A 289 -13.76 -8.36 27.52
C VAL A 289 -13.08 -7.00 27.39
N MET A 290 -13.33 -6.08 28.33
CA MET A 290 -12.76 -4.73 28.41
C MET A 290 -11.69 -4.57 29.48
N ALA A 291 -11.37 -5.64 30.19
CA ALA A 291 -10.35 -5.59 31.23
C ALA A 291 -9.04 -5.04 30.63
N ILE A 292 -8.39 -4.14 31.36
CA ILE A 292 -7.10 -3.56 30.96
C ILE A 292 -6.00 -4.04 31.89
N ASN A 293 -4.84 -4.35 31.33
CA ASN A 293 -3.66 -4.74 32.09
C ASN A 293 -2.80 -3.53 32.49
N SER A 294 -1.56 -3.75 32.96
CA SER A 294 -0.67 -2.68 33.43
C SER A 294 -0.19 -1.71 32.35
N ILE A 295 -0.32 -2.06 31.06
CA ILE A 295 0.03 -1.23 29.90
C ILE A 295 -1.23 -0.80 29.12
N GLN A 296 -2.40 -0.88 29.76
CA GLN A 296 -3.72 -0.62 29.17
C GLN A 296 -4.12 -1.50 27.97
N PHE A 297 -3.42 -2.62 27.76
CA PHE A 297 -3.84 -3.57 26.74
C PHE A 297 -5.11 -4.28 27.18
N THR A 298 -6.07 -4.37 26.27
CA THR A 298 -7.26 -5.24 26.39
C THR A 298 -6.94 -6.66 25.92
N PRO A 299 -7.81 -7.67 26.18
CA PRO A 299 -7.64 -9.00 25.61
C PRO A 299 -7.58 -8.98 24.08
N LEU A 300 -8.28 -8.03 23.44
CA LEU A 300 -8.25 -7.85 21.99
C LEU A 300 -6.86 -7.41 21.51
N HIS A 301 -6.22 -6.45 22.19
CA HIS A 301 -4.83 -6.06 21.87
C HIS A 301 -3.88 -7.26 21.96
N ARG A 302 -3.99 -8.06 23.04
CA ARG A 302 -3.19 -9.29 23.20
C ARG A 302 -3.41 -10.31 22.07
N ALA A 303 -4.65 -10.50 21.63
CA ALA A 303 -4.97 -11.40 20.52
C ALA A 303 -4.37 -10.91 19.19
N ILE A 304 -4.39 -9.60 18.96
CA ILE A 304 -3.83 -8.95 17.76
C ILE A 304 -2.31 -9.07 17.75
N THR A 305 -1.64 -8.77 18.86
CA THR A 305 -0.17 -8.94 18.99
C THR A 305 0.25 -10.40 18.76
N GLY A 306 -0.60 -11.37 19.12
CA GLY A 306 -0.38 -12.79 18.84
C GLY A 306 -0.75 -13.25 17.42
N GLY A 307 -1.37 -12.39 16.60
CA GLY A 307 -1.82 -12.73 15.25
C GLY A 307 -3.03 -13.67 15.20
N HIS A 308 -3.79 -13.78 16.28
CA HIS A 308 -4.86 -14.79 16.44
C HIS A 308 -6.20 -14.29 15.92
N THR A 309 -6.41 -14.34 14.61
CA THR A 309 -7.60 -13.81 13.91
C THR A 309 -8.93 -14.35 14.46
N GLU A 310 -9.07 -15.66 14.65
CA GLU A 310 -10.30 -16.27 15.16
C GLU A 310 -10.65 -15.80 16.59
N THR A 311 -9.63 -15.67 17.45
CA THR A 311 -9.81 -15.14 18.80
C THR A 311 -10.18 -13.65 18.77
N CYS A 312 -9.59 -12.86 17.85
CA CYS A 312 -9.98 -11.47 17.63
C CYS A 312 -11.45 -11.36 17.23
N GLU A 313 -11.91 -12.19 16.28
CA GLU A 313 -13.32 -12.20 15.87
C GLU A 313 -14.26 -12.56 17.01
N LEU A 314 -13.91 -13.52 17.86
CA LEU A 314 -14.69 -13.89 19.03
C LEU A 314 -14.82 -12.73 20.01
N LEU A 315 -13.72 -12.04 20.31
CA LEU A 315 -13.70 -10.91 21.24
C LEU A 315 -14.50 -9.72 20.71
N ILE A 316 -14.34 -9.37 19.42
CA ILE A 316 -15.11 -8.32 18.74
C ILE A 316 -16.62 -8.63 18.80
N ARG A 317 -17.03 -9.87 18.47
CA ARG A 317 -18.45 -10.30 18.57
C ARG A 317 -18.98 -10.31 20.00
N SER A 318 -18.11 -10.53 20.97
CA SER A 318 -18.43 -10.52 22.40
C SER A 318 -18.50 -9.11 22.98
N GLY A 319 -18.32 -8.08 22.13
CA GLY A 319 -18.58 -6.69 22.46
C GLY A 319 -17.34 -5.86 22.78
N SER A 320 -16.11 -6.36 22.56
CA SER A 320 -14.84 -5.64 22.83
C SER A 320 -14.82 -4.21 22.29
N ASP A 321 -14.22 -3.28 23.06
CA ASP A 321 -14.08 -1.88 22.70
C ASP A 321 -12.96 -1.75 21.67
N VAL A 322 -13.36 -1.59 20.41
CA VAL A 322 -12.45 -1.42 19.28
C VAL A 322 -11.75 -0.07 19.27
N LYS A 323 -12.16 0.88 20.13
CA LYS A 323 -11.59 2.23 20.26
C LYS A 323 -10.64 2.36 21.45
N ALA A 324 -10.47 1.32 22.25
CA ALA A 324 -9.49 1.31 23.31
C ALA A 324 -8.08 1.55 22.74
N VAL A 325 -7.32 2.35 23.45
CA VAL A 325 -5.93 2.71 23.14
C VAL A 325 -5.00 2.13 24.19
N ASP A 326 -3.74 1.89 23.82
CA ASP A 326 -2.71 1.58 24.79
C ASP A 326 -2.14 2.82 25.50
N ASP A 327 -1.33 2.57 26.53
CA ASP A 327 -0.69 3.64 27.31
C ASP A 327 0.62 4.15 26.71
N GLU A 328 1.33 3.32 25.92
CA GLU A 328 2.67 3.64 25.45
C GLU A 328 2.63 4.63 24.28
N ASP A 329 1.85 4.33 23.23
CA ASP A 329 1.82 5.10 21.99
C ASP A 329 0.40 5.65 21.67
N GLN A 330 -0.59 5.44 22.55
CA GLN A 330 -2.01 5.71 22.27
C GLN A 330 -2.52 4.97 21.02
N SER A 331 -1.93 3.81 20.73
CA SER A 331 -2.27 3.00 19.57
C SER A 331 -3.56 2.23 19.80
N THR A 332 -4.48 2.30 18.83
CA THR A 332 -5.72 1.50 18.85
C THR A 332 -5.48 0.08 18.35
N ALA A 333 -6.39 -0.85 18.64
CA ALA A 333 -6.42 -2.19 18.02
C ALA A 333 -6.26 -2.19 16.47
N LEU A 334 -6.77 -1.17 15.77
CA LEU A 334 -6.62 -1.06 14.31
C LEU A 334 -5.19 -0.71 13.88
N HIS A 335 -4.45 0.10 14.64
CA HIS A 335 -3.04 0.42 14.40
C HIS A 335 -2.21 -0.86 14.47
N GLU A 336 -2.37 -1.63 15.55
CA GLU A 336 -1.66 -2.90 15.75
C GLU A 336 -2.01 -3.94 14.69
N ALA A 337 -3.29 -4.09 14.35
CA ALA A 337 -3.71 -5.02 13.30
C ALA A 337 -3.16 -4.62 11.93
N ALA A 338 -3.11 -3.32 11.63
CA ALA A 338 -2.53 -2.78 10.41
C ALA A 338 -1.02 -3.00 10.34
N ALA A 339 -0.32 -2.78 11.45
CA ALA A 339 1.11 -3.00 11.59
C ALA A 339 1.48 -4.49 11.46
N GLN A 340 0.59 -5.44 11.77
CA GLN A 340 0.83 -6.88 11.58
C GLN A 340 0.31 -7.42 10.24
N GLY A 341 -0.31 -6.58 9.41
CA GLY A 341 -0.87 -7.00 8.12
C GLY A 341 -2.10 -7.93 8.22
N LEU A 342 -2.79 -7.92 9.36
CA LEU A 342 -3.97 -8.77 9.64
C LEU A 342 -5.22 -8.24 8.93
N THR A 343 -5.21 -8.26 7.60
CA THR A 343 -6.25 -7.65 6.74
C THR A 343 -7.68 -8.04 7.13
N GLY A 344 -7.93 -9.33 7.40
CA GLY A 344 -9.25 -9.79 7.84
C GLY A 344 -9.66 -9.25 9.22
N THR A 345 -8.71 -9.14 10.16
CA THR A 345 -8.99 -8.53 11.47
C THR A 345 -9.28 -7.03 11.32
N CYS A 346 -8.52 -6.31 10.49
CA CYS A 346 -8.79 -4.91 10.18
C CYS A 346 -10.20 -4.70 9.63
N GLU A 347 -10.62 -5.54 8.68
CA GLU A 347 -11.97 -5.47 8.11
C GLU A 347 -13.05 -5.63 9.20
N ARG A 348 -12.87 -6.60 10.11
CA ARG A 348 -13.81 -6.83 11.22
C ARG A 348 -13.82 -5.69 12.24
N LEU A 349 -12.67 -5.08 12.53
CA LEU A 349 -12.57 -3.91 13.41
C LEU A 349 -13.32 -2.71 12.81
N ILE A 350 -13.12 -2.43 11.52
CA ILE A 350 -13.77 -1.32 10.81
C ILE A 350 -15.29 -1.53 10.77
N LEU A 351 -15.75 -2.74 10.42
CA LEU A 351 -17.18 -3.10 10.44
C LEU A 351 -17.81 -2.95 11.83
N SER A 352 -17.01 -3.04 12.89
CA SER A 352 -17.44 -2.90 14.28
C SER A 352 -17.29 -1.47 14.82
N GLY A 353 -16.94 -0.50 13.96
CA GLY A 353 -16.90 0.93 14.29
C GLY A 353 -15.53 1.47 14.74
N ALA A 354 -14.43 0.78 14.42
CA ALA A 354 -13.09 1.33 14.59
C ALA A 354 -12.88 2.55 13.69
N ASP A 355 -12.21 3.58 14.20
CA ASP A 355 -11.90 4.77 13.43
C ASP A 355 -10.67 4.53 12.55
N VAL A 356 -10.89 4.54 11.23
CA VAL A 356 -9.84 4.36 10.21
C VAL A 356 -8.81 5.51 10.26
N MET A 357 -9.20 6.67 10.79
CA MET A 357 -8.39 7.88 10.90
C MET A 357 -7.98 8.21 12.34
N ALA A 358 -8.02 7.22 13.24
CA ALA A 358 -7.40 7.36 14.55
C ALA A 358 -5.93 7.75 14.40
N ILE A 359 -5.44 8.60 15.29
CA ILE A 359 -4.04 9.04 15.35
C ILE A 359 -3.41 8.57 16.66
N ASP A 360 -2.16 8.13 16.58
CA ASP A 360 -1.35 7.78 17.74
C ASP A 360 -0.52 8.98 18.26
N THR A 361 0.39 8.76 19.22
CA THR A 361 1.25 9.83 19.77
C THR A 361 2.17 10.50 18.75
N TYR A 362 2.49 9.81 17.66
CA TYR A 362 3.34 10.33 16.58
C TYR A 362 2.52 10.98 15.45
N GLN A 363 1.20 11.14 15.65
CA GLN A 363 0.24 11.53 14.62
C GLN A 363 0.20 10.55 13.44
N GLU A 364 0.64 9.31 13.64
CA GLU A 364 0.53 8.26 12.64
C GLU A 364 -0.88 7.67 12.67
N THR A 365 -1.39 7.32 11.49
CA THR A 365 -2.68 6.65 11.30
C THR A 365 -2.46 5.15 11.10
N PRO A 366 -3.48 4.27 11.19
CA PRO A 366 -3.31 2.85 10.88
C PRO A 366 -2.72 2.60 9.48
N LEU A 367 -3.01 3.49 8.52
CA LEU A 367 -2.43 3.43 7.17
C LEU A 367 -0.90 3.65 7.16
N HIS A 368 -0.34 4.51 8.03
CA HIS A 368 1.11 4.70 8.15
C HIS A 368 1.78 3.40 8.61
N HIS A 369 1.25 2.77 9.66
CA HIS A 369 1.76 1.50 10.19
C HIS A 369 1.72 0.36 9.15
N ALA A 370 0.65 0.26 8.36
CA ALA A 370 0.56 -0.72 7.28
C ALA A 370 1.53 -0.41 6.12
N ALA A 371 1.71 0.87 5.77
CA ALA A 371 2.56 1.29 4.68
C ALA A 371 4.05 1.12 5.01
N ASP A 372 4.48 1.51 6.22
CA ASP A 372 5.86 1.35 6.71
C ASP A 372 6.32 -0.12 6.69
N ARG A 373 5.42 -1.05 7.03
CA ARG A 373 5.72 -2.50 7.01
C ARG A 373 5.42 -3.19 5.68
N GLY A 374 4.99 -2.44 4.66
CA GLY A 374 4.77 -2.94 3.31
C GLY A 374 3.56 -3.88 3.16
N HIS A 375 2.54 -3.75 4.02
CA HIS A 375 1.33 -4.58 3.99
C HIS A 375 0.31 -4.03 2.97
N ALA A 376 0.60 -4.23 1.68
CA ALA A 376 -0.19 -3.68 0.56
C ALA A 376 -1.70 -4.02 0.65
N GLY A 377 -2.05 -5.28 0.93
CA GLY A 377 -3.47 -5.69 1.05
C GLY A 377 -4.22 -4.97 2.19
N THR A 378 -3.54 -4.69 3.29
CA THR A 378 -4.12 -3.93 4.41
C THR A 378 -4.20 -2.44 4.08
N CYS A 379 -3.20 -1.87 3.38
CA CYS A 379 -3.25 -0.50 2.88
C CYS A 379 -4.45 -0.30 1.93
N GLU A 380 -4.65 -1.21 0.97
CA GLU A 380 -5.77 -1.13 0.04
C GLU A 380 -7.13 -1.21 0.76
N LEU A 381 -7.27 -2.08 1.77
CA LEU A 381 -8.47 -2.16 2.58
C LEU A 381 -8.74 -0.83 3.30
N LEU A 382 -7.74 -0.28 4.00
CA LEU A 382 -7.87 0.97 4.74
C LEU A 382 -8.21 2.14 3.82
N ILE A 383 -7.63 2.21 2.62
CA ILE A 383 -7.93 3.26 1.63
C ILE A 383 -9.35 3.12 1.07
N ARG A 384 -9.84 1.89 0.83
CA ARG A 384 -11.24 1.64 0.42
C ARG A 384 -12.21 2.04 1.52
N GLU A 385 -11.85 1.76 2.76
CA GLU A 385 -12.51 2.25 3.98
C GLU A 385 -12.09 3.69 4.32
N GLY A 386 -11.62 4.43 3.30
CA GLY A 386 -11.36 5.87 3.22
C GLY A 386 -10.44 6.45 4.27
N ALA A 387 -9.32 5.78 4.48
CA ALA A 387 -8.11 6.38 5.00
C ALA A 387 -7.56 7.47 4.05
N ASP A 388 -7.08 8.59 4.61
CA ASP A 388 -6.40 9.64 3.87
C ASP A 388 -4.94 9.27 3.62
N VAL A 389 -4.58 9.14 2.34
CA VAL A 389 -3.21 8.82 1.91
C VAL A 389 -2.24 9.99 2.07
N ASN A 390 -2.75 11.20 2.33
CA ASN A 390 -1.97 12.43 2.51
C ASN A 390 -1.97 12.95 3.96
N ALA A 391 -2.52 12.17 4.91
CA ALA A 391 -2.38 12.45 6.32
C ALA A 391 -0.89 12.60 6.66
N LYS A 392 -0.54 13.58 7.48
CA LYS A 392 0.86 13.85 7.85
C LYS A 392 1.11 13.40 9.27
N ASP A 393 2.17 12.62 9.46
CA ASP A 393 2.74 12.34 10.77
C ASP A 393 3.44 13.58 11.37
N GLN A 394 3.97 13.43 12.59
CA GLN A 394 4.73 14.49 13.27
C GLN A 394 5.99 14.96 12.51
N MET A 395 6.55 14.13 11.63
CA MET A 395 7.72 14.43 10.79
C MET A 395 7.34 15.05 9.43
N GLY A 396 6.05 15.14 9.13
CA GLY A 396 5.52 15.60 7.84
C GLY A 396 5.53 14.53 6.74
N THR A 397 5.82 13.27 7.08
CA THR A 397 5.74 12.12 6.17
C THR A 397 4.29 11.74 5.97
N THR A 398 3.94 11.32 4.75
CA THR A 398 2.62 10.77 4.45
C THR A 398 2.69 9.25 4.29
N PRO A 399 1.59 8.49 4.47
CA PRO A 399 1.58 7.06 4.17
C PRO A 399 1.93 6.80 2.70
N LEU A 400 1.52 7.70 1.80
CA LEU A 400 1.87 7.64 0.39
C LEU A 400 3.38 7.75 0.16
N ASP A 401 4.11 8.46 1.01
CA ASP A 401 5.57 8.54 0.92
C ASP A 401 6.28 7.24 1.30
N GLN A 402 5.64 6.42 2.14
CA GLN A 402 6.11 5.10 2.55
C GLN A 402 5.81 4.00 1.51
N ALA A 403 5.07 4.31 0.44
CA ALA A 403 4.81 3.36 -0.64
C ALA A 403 6.12 2.91 -1.33
N PRO A 404 6.27 1.61 -1.66
CA PRO A 404 7.52 1.02 -2.15
C PRO A 404 7.95 1.54 -3.53
N ASP A 405 6.98 1.92 -4.36
CA ASP A 405 7.20 2.35 -5.74
C ASP A 405 6.11 3.36 -6.20
N GLN A 406 6.35 4.01 -7.34
CA GLN A 406 5.47 5.04 -7.87
C GLN A 406 4.15 4.50 -8.43
N GLU A 407 4.13 3.24 -8.90
CA GLU A 407 2.90 2.60 -9.37
C GLU A 407 1.96 2.36 -8.19
N THR A 408 2.48 1.87 -7.06
CA THR A 408 1.73 1.72 -5.81
C THR A 408 1.18 3.07 -5.33
N ARG A 409 1.98 4.16 -5.41
CA ARG A 409 1.49 5.51 -5.09
C ARG A 409 0.32 5.94 -5.98
N ARG A 410 0.41 5.73 -7.30
CA ARG A 410 -0.68 6.03 -8.23
C ARG A 410 -1.91 5.17 -7.94
N HIS A 411 -1.71 3.88 -7.69
CA HIS A 411 -2.78 2.96 -7.34
C HIS A 411 -3.54 3.39 -6.09
N TRP A 412 -2.83 3.77 -5.03
CA TRP A 412 -3.43 4.24 -3.78
C TRP A 412 -4.21 5.55 -3.94
N LYS A 413 -3.69 6.52 -4.71
CA LYS A 413 -4.44 7.75 -5.07
C LYS A 413 -5.72 7.42 -5.83
N ASN A 414 -5.65 6.48 -6.78
CA ASN A 414 -6.81 6.07 -7.56
C ASN A 414 -7.86 5.36 -6.69
N LEU A 415 -7.43 4.48 -5.77
CA LEU A 415 -8.31 3.84 -4.79
C LEU A 415 -8.99 4.87 -3.88
N GLU A 416 -8.23 5.85 -3.38
CA GLU A 416 -8.78 6.92 -2.53
C GLU A 416 -9.85 7.73 -3.27
N LYS A 417 -9.58 8.10 -4.54
CA LYS A 417 -10.53 8.81 -5.40
C LYS A 417 -11.81 8.00 -5.60
N GLN A 418 -11.69 6.69 -5.83
CA GLN A 418 -12.83 5.79 -5.97
C GLN A 418 -13.61 5.65 -4.67
N ALA A 419 -12.94 5.43 -3.55
CA ALA A 419 -13.57 5.32 -2.23
C ALA A 419 -14.37 6.59 -1.88
N LYS A 420 -13.80 7.78 -2.14
CA LYS A 420 -14.50 9.07 -1.96
C LYS A 420 -15.74 9.17 -2.84
N GLN A 421 -15.66 8.73 -4.10
CA GLN A 421 -16.80 8.71 -5.02
C GLN A 421 -17.90 7.74 -4.54
N GLU A 422 -17.54 6.55 -4.06
CA GLU A 422 -18.47 5.55 -3.55
C GLU A 422 -19.17 6.01 -2.27
N ARG A 423 -18.44 6.61 -1.33
CA ARG A 423 -19.02 7.22 -0.12
C ARG A 423 -20.01 8.32 -0.45
N SER A 424 -19.59 9.25 -1.31
CA SER A 424 -20.46 10.32 -1.79
C SER A 424 -21.73 9.75 -2.40
N TYR A 425 -21.65 8.64 -3.12
CA TYR A 425 -22.80 7.97 -3.70
C TYR A 425 -23.70 7.29 -2.64
N HIS A 426 -23.13 6.61 -1.65
CA HIS A 426 -23.89 6.03 -0.54
C HIS A 426 -24.64 7.09 0.27
N GLU A 427 -24.03 8.24 0.53
CA GLU A 427 -24.68 9.40 1.15
C GLU A 427 -25.87 9.90 0.32
N LEU A 428 -25.70 10.00 -1.01
CA LEU A 428 -26.78 10.40 -1.92
C LEU A 428 -28.00 9.46 -1.82
N LEU A 429 -27.74 8.16 -1.76
CA LEU A 429 -28.77 7.14 -1.61
C LEU A 429 -29.46 7.18 -0.26
N GLN A 430 -28.71 7.34 0.83
CA GLN A 430 -29.28 7.42 2.17
C GLN A 430 -30.22 8.62 2.32
N GLN A 431 -29.87 9.76 1.72
CA GLN A 431 -30.65 11.00 1.83
C GLN A 431 -31.83 11.07 0.85
N SER A 432 -31.71 10.56 -0.38
CA SER A 432 -32.76 10.70 -1.41
C SER A 432 -33.51 9.41 -1.75
N GLY A 433 -32.99 8.25 -1.39
CA GLY A 433 -33.49 6.94 -1.83
C GLY A 433 -33.13 6.60 -3.29
N GLY A 434 -33.26 5.33 -3.63
CA GLY A 434 -32.92 4.77 -4.93
C GLY A 434 -34.10 4.63 -5.91
N VAL A 435 -33.79 4.63 -7.21
CA VAL A 435 -34.68 4.29 -8.34
C VAL A 435 -33.89 3.45 -9.33
N LYS A 436 -34.40 2.27 -9.71
CA LYS A 436 -33.82 1.49 -10.80
C LYS A 436 -34.03 2.19 -12.14
N VAL A 437 -32.95 2.37 -12.89
CA VAL A 437 -32.99 2.93 -14.25
C VAL A 437 -32.58 1.84 -15.22
N ASN A 438 -33.53 1.33 -15.99
CA ASN A 438 -33.30 0.22 -16.91
C ASN A 438 -32.72 0.69 -18.24
N ARG A 439 -31.52 1.27 -18.21
CA ARG A 439 -30.83 1.82 -19.38
C ARG A 439 -29.34 1.52 -19.29
N PHE A 440 -28.76 1.04 -20.39
CA PHE A 440 -27.33 0.82 -20.54
C PHE A 440 -26.79 1.52 -21.79
N LYS A 441 -25.46 1.61 -21.89
CA LYS A 441 -24.78 2.33 -22.97
C LYS A 441 -24.13 1.35 -23.94
N VAL A 442 -24.17 1.68 -25.23
CA VAL A 442 -23.49 0.94 -26.29
C VAL A 442 -22.57 1.90 -27.03
N PHE A 443 -21.28 1.62 -26.97
CA PHE A 443 -20.24 2.42 -27.60
C PHE A 443 -19.82 1.72 -28.88
N VAL A 444 -19.91 2.41 -30.01
CA VAL A 444 -19.62 1.87 -31.33
C VAL A 444 -18.35 2.51 -31.86
N GLY A 445 -17.27 1.73 -31.91
CA GLY A 445 -15.96 2.13 -32.40
C GLY A 445 -15.56 1.35 -33.65
N GLY A 446 -14.51 1.82 -34.33
CA GLY A 446 -13.98 1.18 -35.53
C GLY A 446 -13.42 2.20 -36.52
N LYS A 447 -12.65 1.73 -37.51
CA LYS A 447 -12.09 2.57 -38.58
C LYS A 447 -13.20 3.30 -39.36
N GLU A 448 -12.84 4.34 -40.11
CA GLU A 448 -13.75 4.95 -41.10
C GLU A 448 -14.31 3.90 -42.07
N THR A 449 -15.54 4.14 -42.57
CA THR A 449 -16.24 3.28 -43.55
C THR A 449 -16.61 1.86 -43.11
N THR A 450 -16.32 1.42 -41.88
CA THR A 450 -16.68 0.06 -41.37
C THR A 450 -18.18 -0.18 -41.18
N GLY A 451 -19.02 0.84 -41.42
CA GLY A 451 -20.48 0.71 -41.36
C GLY A 451 -21.10 0.99 -39.99
N LYS A 452 -20.42 1.73 -39.11
CA LYS A 452 -20.90 2.08 -37.75
C LYS A 452 -22.28 2.75 -37.76
N SER A 453 -22.45 3.84 -38.50
CA SER A 453 -23.73 4.55 -38.60
C SER A 453 -24.82 3.70 -39.28
N THR A 454 -24.42 2.82 -40.20
CA THR A 454 -25.30 1.82 -40.80
C THR A 454 -25.80 0.82 -39.76
N LEU A 455 -24.91 0.32 -38.88
CA LEU A 455 -25.27 -0.58 -37.79
C LEU A 455 -26.18 0.12 -36.77
N LYS A 456 -25.84 1.34 -36.33
CA LYS A 456 -26.67 2.17 -35.44
C LYS A 456 -28.12 2.28 -35.96
N ARG A 457 -28.28 2.59 -37.25
CA ARG A 457 -29.61 2.67 -37.89
C ARG A 457 -30.30 1.31 -37.95
N SER A 458 -29.58 0.24 -38.28
CA SER A 458 -30.13 -1.10 -38.37
C SER A 458 -30.61 -1.64 -37.02
N LEU A 459 -29.94 -1.29 -35.92
CA LEU A 459 -30.38 -1.62 -34.55
C LEU A 459 -31.72 -0.94 -34.19
N ASN A 460 -31.94 0.29 -34.68
CA ASN A 460 -33.13 1.09 -34.40
C ASN A 460 -34.36 0.74 -35.27
N LYS A 461 -34.20 0.00 -36.38
CA LYS A 461 -35.32 -0.31 -37.29
C LYS A 461 -36.27 -1.38 -36.70
N GLY A 462 -37.49 -0.97 -36.36
CA GLY A 462 -38.59 -1.85 -35.94
C GLY A 462 -39.42 -2.45 -37.10
N LEU A 463 -40.41 -3.29 -36.76
CA LEU A 463 -41.30 -4.01 -37.68
C LEU A 463 -42.02 -3.12 -38.71
N LEU A 464 -42.39 -1.88 -38.34
CA LEU A 464 -43.18 -0.95 -39.14
C LEU A 464 -42.38 -0.21 -40.23
N SER A 465 -41.10 0.15 -39.99
CA SER A 465 -40.25 0.79 -41.02
C SER A 465 -39.89 -0.14 -42.18
N ALA A 466 -39.92 -1.46 -41.95
CA ALA A 466 -39.64 -2.49 -42.95
C ALA A 466 -40.82 -2.71 -43.92
N LEU A 467 -42.05 -2.34 -43.56
CA LEU A 467 -43.21 -2.38 -44.45
C LEU A 467 -43.15 -1.26 -45.51
N ILE A 468 -42.57 -0.11 -45.16
CA ILE A 468 -42.45 1.03 -46.06
C ILE A 468 -41.39 0.77 -47.16
N GLN A 469 -40.34 0.01 -46.87
CA GLN A 469 -39.32 -0.42 -47.86
C GLN A 469 -39.81 -1.51 -48.83
N ARG A 470 -41.01 -2.09 -48.63
CA ARG A 470 -41.63 -3.05 -49.57
C ARG A 470 -42.39 -2.39 -50.72
N LEU A 471 -42.48 -1.05 -50.74
CA LEU A 471 -43.05 -0.33 -51.88
C LEU A 471 -42.01 -0.25 -53.02
N PRO A 472 -42.34 -0.68 -54.24
CA PRO A 472 -41.40 -0.62 -55.37
C PRO A 472 -41.12 0.85 -55.71
N GLY A 473 -39.84 1.25 -55.76
CA GLY A 473 -39.43 2.55 -56.34
C GLY A 473 -38.62 3.50 -55.45
N ARG A 474 -38.25 3.14 -54.21
CA ARG A 474 -37.30 3.94 -53.40
C ARG A 474 -36.27 3.07 -52.68
N SER A 475 -35.18 2.73 -53.36
CA SER A 475 -33.94 2.29 -52.69
C SER A 475 -32.73 2.70 -53.53
N VAL A 476 -32.38 3.98 -53.45
CA VAL A 476 -30.98 4.40 -53.55
C VAL A 476 -30.66 4.91 -52.17
N ASP A 477 -30.04 4.07 -51.32
CA ASP A 477 -29.45 4.54 -50.08
C ASP A 477 -28.39 5.57 -50.48
N LYS A 478 -28.64 6.85 -50.18
CA LYS A 478 -27.64 7.90 -50.39
C LYS A 478 -26.37 7.51 -49.60
N PRO A 479 -25.16 7.73 -50.15
CA PRO A 479 -23.93 7.60 -49.38
C PRO A 479 -24.06 8.43 -48.10
N HIS A 480 -23.67 7.82 -46.98
CA HIS A 480 -23.76 8.47 -45.68
C HIS A 480 -22.63 9.48 -45.53
N ASP A 481 -22.97 10.65 -44.99
CA ASP A 481 -21.97 11.61 -44.55
C ASP A 481 -21.18 11.02 -43.37
N PRO A 482 -19.87 11.28 -43.28
CA PRO A 482 -19.05 10.82 -42.17
C PRO A 482 -19.59 11.32 -40.82
N THR A 483 -19.50 10.48 -39.78
CA THR A 483 -19.91 10.85 -38.41
C THR A 483 -19.14 12.11 -37.96
N PRO A 484 -19.82 13.18 -37.55
CA PRO A 484 -19.19 14.47 -37.23
C PRO A 484 -18.60 14.46 -35.81
N GLY A 485 -17.58 13.67 -35.54
CA GLY A 485 -17.03 13.52 -34.19
C GLY A 485 -17.74 12.42 -33.38
N VAL A 486 -18.64 12.75 -32.46
CA VAL A 486 -19.34 11.76 -31.63
C VAL A 486 -20.86 11.96 -31.69
N ASP A 487 -21.58 11.01 -32.32
CA ASP A 487 -23.03 11.04 -32.49
C ASP A 487 -23.75 10.18 -31.43
N ILE A 488 -24.41 10.84 -30.50
CA ILE A 488 -25.05 10.27 -29.31
C ILE A 488 -26.57 10.27 -29.50
N GLY A 489 -27.21 9.11 -29.34
CA GLY A 489 -28.66 9.04 -29.35
C GLY A 489 -29.22 7.98 -28.41
N THR A 490 -30.41 8.24 -27.87
CA THR A 490 -31.19 7.27 -27.10
C THR A 490 -32.20 6.59 -28.01
N PHE A 491 -32.20 5.26 -28.04
CA PHE A 491 -33.04 4.45 -28.93
C PHE A 491 -33.74 3.36 -28.14
N HIS A 492 -34.95 3.00 -28.58
CA HIS A 492 -35.59 1.76 -28.14
C HIS A 492 -35.27 0.64 -29.13
N VAL A 493 -34.41 -0.28 -28.73
CA VAL A 493 -34.01 -1.42 -29.57
C VAL A 493 -35.00 -2.57 -29.34
N PRO A 494 -35.74 -3.02 -30.37
CA PRO A 494 -36.74 -4.08 -30.21
C PRO A 494 -36.11 -5.37 -29.67
N GLY A 495 -36.65 -5.87 -28.57
CA GLY A 495 -36.17 -7.08 -27.87
C GLY A 495 -35.01 -6.84 -26.89
N VAL A 496 -34.44 -5.64 -26.84
CA VAL A 496 -33.32 -5.28 -25.95
C VAL A 496 -33.72 -4.23 -24.91
N GLY A 497 -34.52 -3.22 -25.29
CA GLY A 497 -34.97 -2.16 -24.39
C GLY A 497 -34.44 -0.77 -24.76
N GLU A 498 -34.38 0.14 -23.79
CA GLU A 498 -33.87 1.50 -24.01
C GLU A 498 -32.34 1.53 -23.90
N VAL A 499 -31.67 2.01 -24.94
CA VAL A 499 -30.21 1.99 -25.07
C VAL A 499 -29.70 3.35 -25.51
N SER A 500 -28.65 3.85 -24.86
CA SER A 500 -27.90 5.02 -25.34
C SER A 500 -26.77 4.56 -26.24
N VAL A 501 -26.85 4.85 -27.54
CA VAL A 501 -25.84 4.48 -28.53
C VAL A 501 -24.94 5.68 -28.82
N TRP A 502 -23.63 5.47 -28.63
CA TRP A 502 -22.57 6.45 -28.85
C TRP A 502 -21.74 6.01 -30.07
N ASP A 503 -21.90 6.69 -31.20
CA ASP A 503 -21.17 6.41 -32.45
C ASP A 503 -19.95 7.34 -32.57
N PHE A 504 -18.75 6.77 -32.47
CA PHE A 504 -17.50 7.51 -32.54
C PHE A 504 -16.97 7.59 -33.96
N ALA A 505 -16.50 8.77 -34.37
CA ALA A 505 -15.80 8.99 -35.62
C ALA A 505 -14.65 8.00 -35.79
N GLY A 506 -14.46 7.54 -37.03
CA GLY A 506 -13.40 6.57 -37.34
C GLY A 506 -12.07 7.20 -37.74
N GLN A 507 -12.05 8.52 -37.92
CA GLN A 507 -10.89 9.27 -38.37
C GLN A 507 -10.00 9.63 -37.17
N SER A 508 -8.69 9.60 -37.37
CA SER A 508 -7.68 9.78 -36.32
C SER A 508 -7.73 11.15 -35.64
N GLU A 509 -8.16 12.19 -36.35
CA GLU A 509 -8.24 13.57 -35.90
C GLU A 509 -9.20 13.74 -34.72
N TYR A 510 -10.29 12.96 -34.70
CA TYR A 510 -11.30 13.02 -33.64
C TYR A 510 -10.92 12.21 -32.40
N ALA A 511 -9.91 11.33 -32.50
CA ALA A 511 -9.57 10.39 -31.43
C ALA A 511 -9.26 11.10 -30.10
N VAL A 512 -8.67 12.30 -30.15
CA VAL A 512 -8.37 13.15 -28.98
C VAL A 512 -9.61 13.37 -28.11
N THR A 513 -10.78 13.52 -28.74
CA THR A 513 -12.06 13.80 -28.06
C THR A 513 -12.72 12.54 -27.51
N HIS A 514 -12.42 11.36 -28.05
CA HIS A 514 -13.06 10.11 -27.63
C HIS A 514 -12.79 9.81 -26.16
N SER A 515 -11.55 10.07 -25.69
CA SER A 515 -11.13 9.82 -24.30
C SER A 515 -12.03 10.48 -23.26
N MET A 516 -12.72 11.57 -23.61
CA MET A 516 -13.63 12.31 -22.72
C MET A 516 -14.92 11.55 -22.39
N PHE A 517 -15.28 10.54 -23.18
CA PHE A 517 -16.56 9.83 -23.04
C PHE A 517 -16.42 8.36 -22.64
N MET A 518 -15.20 7.81 -22.65
CA MET A 518 -14.92 6.37 -22.54
C MET A 518 -14.99 5.81 -21.11
N ASP A 519 -14.94 6.67 -20.09
CA ASP A 519 -15.09 6.30 -18.67
C ASP A 519 -16.57 6.33 -18.26
N ALA A 520 -17.34 5.35 -18.73
CA ALA A 520 -18.78 5.28 -18.51
C ALA A 520 -19.20 3.93 -17.90
N GLU A 521 -19.95 3.98 -16.79
CA GLU A 521 -20.57 2.80 -16.18
C GLU A 521 -21.65 2.16 -17.05
N ASN A 522 -21.85 0.85 -16.89
CA ASN A 522 -22.87 0.06 -17.60
C ASN A 522 -22.76 0.17 -19.12
N THR A 523 -21.53 0.08 -19.63
CA THR A 523 -21.19 0.25 -21.04
C THR A 523 -20.79 -1.07 -21.68
N VAL A 524 -21.34 -1.32 -22.87
CA VAL A 524 -20.90 -2.39 -23.78
C VAL A 524 -20.20 -1.75 -24.96
N PHE A 525 -19.00 -2.23 -25.29
CA PHE A 525 -18.23 -1.74 -26.44
C PHE A 525 -18.43 -2.67 -27.63
N ILE A 526 -18.79 -2.11 -28.78
CA ILE A 526 -18.84 -2.81 -30.06
C ILE A 526 -17.73 -2.25 -30.95
N VAL A 527 -16.76 -3.09 -31.30
CA VAL A 527 -15.66 -2.72 -32.19
C VAL A 527 -15.92 -3.33 -33.57
N LEU A 528 -16.16 -2.46 -34.56
CA LEU A 528 -16.35 -2.85 -35.95
C LEU A 528 -15.03 -2.81 -36.71
N TYR A 529 -14.76 -3.88 -37.45
CA TYR A 529 -13.64 -3.96 -38.38
C TYR A 529 -14.10 -4.48 -39.74
N SER A 530 -13.34 -4.15 -40.78
CA SER A 530 -13.62 -4.58 -42.15
C SER A 530 -13.03 -5.96 -42.40
N ILE A 531 -13.85 -6.93 -42.83
CA ILE A 531 -13.35 -8.26 -43.21
C ILE A 531 -12.57 -8.25 -44.54
N LEU A 532 -12.64 -7.13 -45.27
CA LEU A 532 -11.97 -6.94 -46.56
C LEU A 532 -10.51 -6.53 -46.39
N ASP A 533 -10.15 -5.95 -45.25
CA ASP A 533 -8.78 -5.57 -44.93
C ASP A 533 -7.92 -6.84 -44.81
N ASP A 534 -6.60 -6.73 -44.95
CA ASP A 534 -5.69 -7.85 -44.72
C ASP A 534 -5.65 -8.24 -43.22
N SER A 535 -5.18 -9.45 -42.91
CA SER A 535 -5.23 -10.00 -41.55
C SER A 535 -4.46 -9.14 -40.54
N GLU A 536 -3.30 -8.60 -40.94
CA GLU A 536 -2.44 -7.79 -40.06
C GLU A 536 -3.10 -6.44 -39.77
N THR A 537 -3.71 -5.82 -40.79
CA THR A 537 -4.48 -4.58 -40.63
C THR A 537 -5.72 -4.78 -39.76
N GLN A 538 -6.44 -5.91 -39.90
CA GLN A 538 -7.58 -6.24 -39.04
C GLN A 538 -7.14 -6.34 -37.57
N GLU A 539 -6.08 -7.10 -37.29
CA GLU A 539 -5.56 -7.29 -35.94
C GLU A 539 -5.06 -5.97 -35.34
N LYS A 540 -4.26 -5.18 -36.08
CA LYS A 540 -3.78 -3.87 -35.61
C LYS A 540 -4.91 -2.91 -35.27
N GLN A 541 -5.95 -2.84 -36.10
CA GLN A 541 -7.10 -1.96 -35.86
C GLN A 541 -7.87 -2.38 -34.61
N VAL A 542 -8.18 -3.67 -34.46
CA VAL A 542 -8.91 -4.17 -33.30
C VAL A 542 -8.05 -4.01 -32.04
N HIS A 543 -6.78 -4.38 -32.10
CA HIS A 543 -5.82 -4.24 -31.01
C HIS A 543 -5.72 -2.80 -30.51
N TRP A 544 -5.60 -1.83 -31.41
CA TRP A 544 -5.59 -0.41 -31.06
C TRP A 544 -6.85 0.02 -30.28
N TRP A 545 -8.04 -0.40 -30.72
CA TRP A 545 -9.29 -0.09 -30.01
C TRP A 545 -9.38 -0.76 -28.65
N LEU A 546 -8.88 -1.99 -28.50
CA LEU A 546 -8.86 -2.69 -27.22
C LEU A 546 -7.86 -2.04 -26.24
N CYS A 547 -6.67 -1.66 -26.70
CA CYS A 547 -5.72 -0.84 -25.93
C CYS A 547 -6.36 0.50 -25.51
N PHE A 548 -7.09 1.15 -26.42
CA PHE A 548 -7.78 2.40 -26.13
C PHE A 548 -8.87 2.25 -25.07
N ILE A 549 -9.68 1.19 -25.17
CA ILE A 549 -10.72 0.88 -24.17
C ILE A 549 -10.07 0.57 -22.81
N LYS A 550 -9.01 -0.24 -22.77
CA LYS A 550 -8.26 -0.58 -21.55
C LYS A 550 -7.69 0.67 -20.88
N SER A 551 -6.95 1.50 -21.64
CA SER A 551 -6.29 2.71 -21.12
C SER A 551 -7.25 3.70 -20.46
N CYS A 552 -8.50 3.77 -20.92
CA CYS A 552 -9.52 4.64 -20.32
C CYS A 552 -10.27 4.00 -19.13
N ASN A 553 -10.04 2.72 -18.80
CA ASN A 553 -10.83 1.94 -17.83
C ASN A 553 -9.92 1.14 -16.84
N PRO A 554 -9.23 1.81 -15.90
CA PRO A 554 -8.19 1.22 -15.04
C PRO A 554 -8.65 0.09 -14.12
N ASN A 555 -9.86 0.22 -13.55
CA ASN A 555 -10.34 -0.62 -12.45
C ASN A 555 -11.57 -1.42 -12.84
N ARG A 556 -11.79 -1.61 -14.14
CA ARG A 556 -12.95 -2.32 -14.70
C ARG A 556 -12.48 -3.30 -15.75
N ARG A 557 -13.29 -4.34 -15.97
CA ARG A 557 -13.15 -5.24 -17.13
C ARG A 557 -14.32 -5.01 -18.09
N PRO A 558 -14.21 -4.04 -19.01
CA PRO A 558 -15.25 -3.73 -19.99
C PRO A 558 -15.71 -4.96 -20.77
N ASP A 559 -17.01 -5.03 -21.04
CA ASP A 559 -17.60 -6.02 -21.95
C ASP A 559 -17.47 -5.53 -23.40
N VAL A 560 -16.83 -6.34 -24.24
CA VAL A 560 -16.49 -6.00 -25.63
C VAL A 560 -17.02 -7.04 -26.60
N ILE A 561 -17.67 -6.57 -27.68
CA ILE A 561 -18.18 -7.38 -28.79
C ILE A 561 -17.42 -6.99 -30.06
N LEU A 562 -16.80 -7.97 -30.71
CA LEU A 562 -16.12 -7.77 -31.98
C LEU A 562 -17.07 -8.11 -33.14
N VAL A 563 -17.20 -7.19 -34.11
CA VAL A 563 -18.10 -7.35 -35.26
C VAL A 563 -17.33 -7.18 -36.57
N ALA A 564 -17.23 -8.26 -37.34
CA ALA A 564 -16.70 -8.23 -38.71
C ALA A 564 -17.80 -7.72 -39.67
N SER A 565 -17.56 -6.57 -40.28
CA SER A 565 -18.48 -5.93 -41.24
C SER A 565 -18.25 -6.40 -42.68
N HIS A 566 -19.10 -5.96 -43.62
CA HIS A 566 -18.98 -6.20 -45.06
C HIS A 566 -19.05 -7.67 -45.50
N ALA A 567 -19.82 -8.49 -44.78
CA ALA A 567 -20.00 -9.90 -45.12
C ALA A 567 -20.55 -10.14 -46.54
N ASP A 568 -21.25 -9.16 -47.11
CA ASP A 568 -21.80 -9.18 -48.48
C ASP A 568 -20.74 -9.14 -49.58
N LYS A 569 -19.56 -8.58 -49.27
CA LYS A 569 -18.44 -8.43 -50.22
C LYS A 569 -17.42 -9.57 -50.12
N VAL A 570 -17.64 -10.53 -49.24
CA VAL A 570 -16.84 -11.77 -49.17
C VAL A 570 -17.37 -12.70 -50.25
N GLU A 571 -16.62 -12.85 -51.33
CA GLU A 571 -17.00 -13.75 -52.43
C GLU A 571 -17.29 -15.17 -51.88
N PRO A 572 -18.42 -15.79 -52.26
CA PRO A 572 -18.58 -17.21 -52.09
C PRO A 572 -17.66 -17.87 -53.11
N THR A 573 -16.47 -18.31 -52.68
CA THR A 573 -15.54 -19.04 -53.54
C THR A 573 -16.25 -20.25 -54.14
N THR A 574 -16.63 -20.15 -55.41
CA THR A 574 -16.93 -21.28 -56.27
C THR A 574 -15.69 -22.15 -56.36
N ALA A 575 -15.89 -23.45 -56.20
CA ALA A 575 -14.85 -24.46 -56.30
C ALA A 575 -14.00 -24.31 -57.56
N ALA A 576 -12.75 -23.88 -57.41
CA ALA A 576 -11.62 -24.18 -58.28
C ALA A 576 -10.37 -23.54 -57.67
N ASP A 577 -9.51 -24.35 -57.06
CA ASP A 577 -8.06 -24.24 -57.21
C ASP A 577 -7.40 -25.42 -56.50
N HIS A 578 -7.51 -26.58 -57.17
CA HIS A 578 -6.44 -27.56 -57.10
C HIS A 578 -5.30 -27.02 -57.94
N THR A 579 -4.21 -26.59 -57.32
CA THR A 579 -2.81 -26.90 -57.70
C THR A 579 -1.86 -25.89 -57.09
N SER A 580 -1.08 -26.35 -56.10
CA SER A 580 0.35 -26.08 -55.89
C SER A 580 0.69 -26.18 -54.40
N SER A 581 1.24 -27.33 -54.03
CA SER A 581 2.11 -27.48 -52.87
C SER A 581 3.36 -26.59 -53.02
N PRO A 582 3.97 -26.18 -51.91
CA PRO A 582 5.25 -26.80 -51.57
C PRO A 582 5.43 -27.16 -50.08
N HIS A 583 6.37 -28.06 -49.87
CA HIS A 583 6.76 -28.79 -48.66
C HIS A 583 7.11 -27.94 -47.41
N PRO A 584 6.95 -28.50 -46.19
CA PRO A 584 7.56 -27.97 -44.98
C PRO A 584 8.98 -28.56 -44.80
N LEU A 585 9.98 -27.69 -44.62
CA LEU A 585 11.28 -28.07 -44.05
C LEU A 585 11.22 -27.88 -42.53
N VAL A 586 11.25 -29.01 -41.84
CA VAL A 586 11.51 -29.12 -40.41
C VAL A 586 13.02 -29.15 -40.21
N SER A 587 13.55 -28.34 -39.29
CA SER A 587 14.78 -28.66 -38.57
C SER A 587 14.58 -28.45 -37.08
N SER A 588 14.84 -29.53 -36.36
CA SER A 588 14.76 -29.82 -34.94
C SER A 588 15.69 -29.01 -34.04
N HIS A 589 15.27 -28.74 -32.79
CA HIS A 589 15.82 -29.42 -31.60
C HIS A 589 15.03 -29.12 -30.30
N CYS A 590 14.70 -30.23 -29.59
CA CYS A 590 14.58 -30.53 -28.15
C CYS A 590 14.52 -29.38 -27.11
N SER A 591 13.77 -29.45 -26.00
CA SER A 591 13.17 -30.59 -25.26
C SER A 591 12.30 -30.07 -24.10
N ASP A 592 11.18 -30.78 -23.90
CA ASP A 592 10.48 -31.18 -22.67
C ASP A 592 10.24 -30.23 -21.47
N GLY A 593 8.95 -30.16 -21.10
CA GLY A 593 8.47 -29.77 -19.78
C GLY A 593 6.94 -29.84 -19.71
N LEU A 594 6.39 -30.96 -19.24
CA LEU A 594 4.96 -31.27 -19.13
C LEU A 594 4.13 -30.18 -18.41
N GLY A 595 3.02 -29.78 -19.04
CA GLY A 595 1.91 -29.06 -18.43
C GLY A 595 0.63 -29.33 -19.21
N THR A 596 -0.29 -30.05 -18.59
CA THR A 596 -1.60 -30.51 -19.10
C THR A 596 -2.41 -29.40 -19.77
N GLN A 597 -2.54 -29.43 -21.10
CA GLN A 597 -3.55 -28.64 -21.81
C GLN A 597 -4.91 -29.34 -21.74
N VAL A 598 -5.86 -28.68 -21.06
CA VAL A 598 -7.28 -28.98 -21.17
C VAL A 598 -7.73 -28.55 -22.56
N THR A 599 -7.99 -29.52 -23.44
CA THR A 599 -8.59 -29.30 -24.76
C THR A 599 -10.08 -29.01 -24.63
N PHE A 600 -10.48 -27.76 -24.83
CA PHE A 600 -11.89 -27.43 -25.06
C PHE A 600 -12.27 -27.77 -26.50
N ASN A 601 -12.96 -28.90 -26.68
CA ASN A 601 -13.59 -29.30 -27.94
C ASN A 601 -14.80 -28.40 -28.25
N ILE A 602 -14.70 -27.53 -29.26
CA ILE A 602 -15.86 -26.92 -29.91
C ILE A 602 -16.26 -27.80 -31.11
N PRO A 603 -17.55 -28.13 -31.34
CA PRO A 603 -17.98 -28.98 -32.43
C PRO A 603 -17.62 -28.40 -33.81
N GLN A 604 -16.80 -29.12 -34.58
CA GLN A 604 -16.19 -28.69 -35.85
C GLN A 604 -17.12 -28.58 -37.07
N GLN A 605 -18.45 -28.56 -36.95
CA GLN A 605 -19.35 -28.72 -38.11
C GLN A 605 -20.01 -27.45 -38.70
N VAL A 606 -19.51 -26.22 -38.44
CA VAL A 606 -20.04 -24.99 -39.09
C VAL A 606 -18.95 -23.98 -39.53
N LEU A 607 -17.77 -24.46 -39.93
CA LEU A 607 -16.60 -23.64 -40.32
C LEU A 607 -16.44 -23.52 -41.85
N ASP A 608 -17.50 -23.17 -42.58
CA ASP A 608 -17.53 -23.31 -44.05
C ASP A 608 -17.50 -22.00 -44.86
N LYS A 609 -17.01 -20.88 -44.29
CA LYS A 609 -16.71 -19.66 -45.07
C LYS A 609 -15.36 -19.06 -44.68
N PRO A 610 -14.46 -18.73 -45.63
CA PRO A 610 -13.13 -18.17 -45.34
C PRO A 610 -13.18 -16.87 -44.53
N GLY A 611 -14.18 -16.01 -44.76
CA GLY A 611 -14.39 -14.81 -43.93
C GLY A 611 -14.70 -15.11 -42.46
N ARG A 612 -15.45 -16.19 -42.17
CA ARG A 612 -15.80 -16.58 -40.79
C ARG A 612 -14.59 -17.15 -40.05
N ARG A 613 -13.72 -17.89 -40.75
CA ARG A 613 -12.45 -18.37 -40.20
C ARG A 613 -11.51 -17.22 -39.86
N ARG A 614 -11.41 -16.20 -40.73
CA ARG A 614 -10.63 -14.99 -40.47
C ARG A 614 -11.15 -14.24 -39.24
N ALA A 615 -12.47 -14.00 -39.17
CA ALA A 615 -13.08 -13.36 -38.02
C ALA A 615 -12.82 -14.13 -36.71
N ALA A 616 -12.94 -15.46 -36.73
CA ALA A 616 -12.68 -16.30 -35.56
C ALA A 616 -11.23 -16.20 -35.04
N ARG A 617 -10.25 -16.10 -35.94
CA ARG A 617 -8.83 -15.93 -35.56
C ARG A 617 -8.60 -14.62 -34.81
N VAL A 618 -9.18 -13.52 -35.30
CA VAL A 618 -9.07 -12.22 -34.64
C VAL A 618 -9.67 -12.27 -33.24
N VAL A 619 -10.87 -12.84 -33.07
CA VAL A 619 -11.50 -12.98 -31.75
C VAL A 619 -10.64 -13.79 -30.79
N GLN A 620 -10.13 -14.95 -31.23
CA GLN A 620 -9.29 -15.82 -30.39
C GLN A 620 -7.96 -15.16 -29.99
N ALA A 621 -7.30 -14.47 -30.93
CA ALA A 621 -6.06 -13.76 -30.66
C ALA A 621 -6.26 -12.66 -29.61
N MET A 622 -7.28 -11.83 -29.79
CA MET A 622 -7.59 -10.74 -28.86
C MET A 622 -8.04 -11.25 -27.48
N GLN A 623 -8.80 -12.36 -27.43
CA GLN A 623 -9.18 -13.00 -26.16
C GLN A 623 -7.99 -13.53 -25.38
N ALA A 624 -7.01 -14.12 -26.07
CA ALA A 624 -5.81 -14.64 -25.43
C ALA A 624 -4.95 -13.51 -24.85
N GLU A 625 -4.80 -12.42 -25.58
CA GLU A 625 -3.96 -11.28 -25.18
C GLU A 625 -4.62 -10.43 -24.07
N PHE A 626 -5.93 -10.18 -24.14
CA PHE A 626 -6.64 -9.27 -23.21
C PHE A 626 -7.42 -9.97 -22.09
N LYS A 627 -7.22 -11.28 -21.87
CA LYS A 627 -8.02 -12.11 -20.94
C LYS A 627 -8.17 -11.52 -19.53
N ASP A 628 -7.10 -10.92 -19.01
CA ASP A 628 -7.04 -10.38 -17.65
C ASP A 628 -7.54 -8.92 -17.56
N HIS A 629 -7.78 -8.28 -18.71
CA HIS A 629 -8.12 -6.86 -18.80
C HIS A 629 -9.55 -6.60 -19.33
N LEU A 630 -10.03 -7.38 -20.31
CA LEU A 630 -11.31 -7.15 -21.00
C LEU A 630 -12.15 -8.43 -21.05
N ARG A 631 -13.48 -8.28 -21.01
CA ARG A 631 -14.43 -9.38 -21.24
C ARG A 631 -14.88 -9.39 -22.70
N ILE A 632 -14.06 -10.02 -23.54
CA ILE A 632 -14.34 -10.12 -24.98
C ILE A 632 -15.26 -11.33 -25.24
N ALA A 633 -16.41 -11.09 -25.87
CA ALA A 633 -17.37 -12.13 -26.25
C ALA A 633 -16.74 -13.19 -27.18
N ASP A 634 -17.06 -14.46 -26.97
CA ASP A 634 -16.55 -15.59 -27.75
C ASP A 634 -17.27 -15.79 -29.08
N GLU A 635 -18.44 -15.16 -29.24
CA GLU A 635 -19.23 -15.28 -30.45
C GLU A 635 -18.61 -14.56 -31.65
N VAL A 636 -18.40 -15.31 -32.74
CA VAL A 636 -17.90 -14.79 -34.01
C VAL A 636 -19.06 -14.23 -34.84
N ILE A 637 -19.13 -12.89 -34.93
CA ILE A 637 -20.18 -12.16 -35.65
C ILE A 637 -19.63 -11.60 -36.97
N LEU A 638 -20.15 -12.10 -38.09
CA LEU A 638 -19.79 -11.63 -39.44
C LEU A 638 -21.06 -11.18 -40.16
N MET A 639 -21.24 -9.87 -40.35
CA MET A 639 -22.52 -9.31 -40.82
C MET A 639 -22.41 -8.29 -41.95
N ASP A 640 -23.46 -8.23 -42.78
CA ASP A 640 -23.78 -7.07 -43.62
C ASP A 640 -24.64 -6.12 -42.79
N CYS A 641 -24.06 -5.01 -42.37
CA CYS A 641 -24.70 -4.04 -41.47
C CYS A 641 -25.96 -3.38 -42.06
N ARG A 642 -26.22 -3.52 -43.37
CA ARG A 642 -27.44 -3.00 -44.02
C ARG A 642 -28.65 -3.90 -43.82
N LYS A 643 -28.45 -5.18 -43.54
CA LYS A 643 -29.52 -6.18 -43.42
C LYS A 643 -29.95 -6.33 -41.97
N THR A 644 -31.21 -6.02 -41.68
CA THR A 644 -31.78 -6.00 -40.33
C THR A 644 -32.40 -7.32 -39.88
N ARG A 645 -32.70 -8.24 -40.81
CA ARG A 645 -33.34 -9.55 -40.54
C ARG A 645 -32.40 -10.70 -40.88
N THR A 646 -31.26 -10.74 -40.21
CA THR A 646 -30.25 -11.80 -40.39
C THR A 646 -30.02 -12.51 -39.07
N LEU A 647 -29.68 -13.80 -39.15
CA LEU A 647 -29.31 -14.60 -37.98
C LEU A 647 -28.19 -13.93 -37.17
N GLU A 648 -27.26 -13.24 -37.83
CA GLU A 648 -26.15 -12.54 -37.19
C GLU A 648 -26.58 -11.26 -36.45
N MET A 649 -27.60 -10.54 -36.95
CA MET A 649 -28.20 -9.41 -36.23
C MET A 649 -28.99 -9.89 -35.00
N ASP A 650 -29.72 -11.01 -35.12
CA ASP A 650 -30.44 -11.60 -33.99
C ASP A 650 -29.47 -12.10 -32.92
N LYS A 651 -28.34 -12.70 -33.31
CA LYS A 651 -27.23 -13.04 -32.40
C LYS A 651 -26.68 -11.81 -31.69
N LEU A 652 -26.36 -10.73 -32.42
CA LEU A 652 -25.87 -9.50 -31.79
C LEU A 652 -26.87 -8.97 -30.74
N LYS A 653 -28.17 -8.96 -31.07
CA LYS A 653 -29.21 -8.55 -30.13
C LYS A 653 -29.30 -9.47 -28.92
N SER A 654 -29.25 -10.80 -29.10
CA SER A 654 -29.28 -11.74 -27.97
C SER A 654 -28.07 -11.58 -27.05
N LEU A 655 -26.89 -11.25 -27.60
CA LEU A 655 -25.70 -10.96 -26.83
C LEU A 655 -25.83 -9.68 -26.03
N LEU A 656 -26.36 -8.62 -26.66
CA LEU A 656 -26.66 -7.37 -25.97
C LEU A 656 -27.66 -7.59 -24.82
N VAL A 657 -28.70 -8.41 -25.00
CA VAL A 657 -29.63 -8.77 -23.91
C VAL A 657 -28.87 -9.46 -22.78
N ARG A 658 -28.15 -10.53 -23.06
CA ARG A 658 -27.42 -11.32 -22.05
C ARG A 658 -26.44 -10.47 -21.24
N ILE A 659 -25.64 -9.63 -21.92
CA ILE A 659 -24.68 -8.73 -21.25
C ILE A 659 -25.44 -7.65 -20.47
N SER A 660 -26.48 -7.06 -21.06
CA SER A 660 -27.28 -6.04 -20.39
C SER A 660 -27.97 -6.58 -19.14
N GLU A 661 -28.50 -7.79 -19.13
CA GLU A 661 -29.11 -8.40 -17.93
C GLU A 661 -28.11 -8.53 -16.79
N ALA A 662 -26.87 -8.94 -17.09
CA ALA A 662 -25.80 -9.00 -16.10
C ALA A 662 -25.41 -7.60 -15.59
N LEU A 663 -25.27 -6.62 -16.49
CA LEU A 663 -24.94 -5.23 -16.13
C LEU A 663 -26.06 -4.60 -15.28
N LEU A 664 -27.31 -4.75 -15.69
CA LEU A 664 -28.49 -4.19 -15.02
C LEU A 664 -28.81 -4.88 -13.68
N HIS A 665 -28.42 -6.15 -13.52
CA HIS A 665 -28.55 -6.86 -12.24
C HIS A 665 -27.64 -6.26 -11.16
N HIS A 666 -26.41 -5.89 -11.54
CA HIS A 666 -25.42 -5.25 -10.66
C HIS A 666 -25.49 -3.72 -10.68
N GLN A 667 -26.37 -3.14 -11.50
CA GLN A 667 -26.53 -1.70 -11.59
C GLN A 667 -27.04 -1.15 -10.27
N ARG A 668 -26.33 -0.12 -9.79
CA ARG A 668 -26.68 0.57 -8.56
C ARG A 668 -27.93 1.45 -8.78
N ASP A 669 -28.73 1.62 -7.73
CA ASP A 669 -29.95 2.42 -7.81
C ASP A 669 -29.66 3.92 -8.03
N MET A 670 -30.29 4.56 -8.99
CA MET A 670 -30.12 6.01 -9.18
C MET A 670 -30.73 6.82 -8.01
N PRO A 671 -30.02 7.83 -7.47
CA PRO A 671 -30.59 8.77 -6.51
C PRO A 671 -31.87 9.44 -7.05
N ARG A 672 -32.93 9.52 -6.24
CA ARG A 672 -34.23 10.08 -6.69
C ARG A 672 -34.13 11.51 -7.21
N LEU A 673 -33.22 12.32 -6.65
CA LEU A 673 -32.99 13.67 -7.14
C LEU A 673 -32.44 13.66 -8.56
N SER A 674 -31.40 12.86 -8.82
CA SER A 674 -30.80 12.69 -10.16
C SER A 674 -31.83 12.20 -11.19
N ALA A 675 -32.69 11.25 -10.82
CA ALA A 675 -33.77 10.79 -11.69
C ALA A 675 -34.81 11.89 -12.02
N LYS A 676 -35.12 12.77 -11.06
CA LYS A 676 -36.02 13.93 -11.28
C LYS A 676 -35.37 14.98 -12.19
N ILE A 677 -34.07 15.25 -11.99
CA ILE A 677 -33.28 16.16 -12.82
C ILE A 677 -33.25 15.64 -14.26
N MET A 678 -32.91 14.37 -14.46
CA MET A 678 -32.83 13.75 -15.78
C MET A 678 -34.12 13.90 -16.59
N LYS A 679 -35.30 13.74 -15.96
CA LYS A 679 -36.60 13.94 -16.62
C LYS A 679 -36.86 15.38 -17.08
N ARG A 680 -36.15 16.37 -16.54
CA ARG A 680 -36.33 17.80 -16.84
C ARG A 680 -35.25 18.37 -17.76
N LEU A 681 -34.09 17.72 -17.87
CA LEU A 681 -32.99 18.14 -18.75
C LEU A 681 -33.46 18.51 -20.17
N PRO A 682 -34.33 17.73 -20.86
CA PRO A 682 -34.78 18.11 -22.20
C PRO A 682 -35.51 19.46 -22.22
N LYS A 683 -36.41 19.69 -21.26
CA LYS A 683 -37.16 20.94 -21.17
C LYS A 683 -36.27 22.13 -20.85
N TRP A 684 -35.29 21.95 -19.96
CA TRP A 684 -34.34 23.01 -19.63
C TRP A 684 -33.46 23.38 -20.82
N SER A 685 -33.01 22.38 -21.59
CA SER A 685 -32.22 22.62 -22.80
C SER A 685 -32.98 23.38 -23.90
N GLU A 686 -34.32 23.39 -23.86
CA GLU A 686 -35.15 24.09 -24.85
C GLU A 686 -35.64 25.46 -24.36
N SER A 687 -35.87 25.62 -23.05
CA SER A 687 -36.55 26.80 -22.49
C SER A 687 -35.68 27.70 -21.62
N LYS A 688 -34.54 27.20 -21.15
CA LYS A 688 -33.68 27.89 -20.15
C LYS A 688 -32.26 28.15 -20.65
N THR A 689 -31.89 27.59 -21.79
CA THR A 689 -30.61 27.83 -22.46
C THR A 689 -30.86 28.43 -23.84
N SER A 690 -29.82 28.99 -24.45
CA SER A 690 -29.89 29.37 -25.87
C SER A 690 -30.21 28.12 -26.71
N PRO A 691 -31.10 28.20 -27.72
CA PRO A 691 -31.37 27.08 -28.62
C PRO A 691 -30.11 26.57 -29.32
N LYS A 692 -29.14 27.48 -29.53
CA LYS A 692 -27.84 27.17 -30.12
C LYS A 692 -26.90 26.55 -29.09
N CYS A 693 -26.86 27.09 -27.86
CA CYS A 693 -25.91 26.68 -26.82
C CYS A 693 -26.62 26.07 -25.59
N PRO A 694 -26.76 24.73 -25.49
CA PRO A 694 -27.43 24.03 -24.38
C PRO A 694 -26.52 23.90 -23.15
N VAL A 695 -25.95 25.03 -22.71
CA VAL A 695 -25.04 25.13 -21.56
C VAL A 695 -25.69 26.02 -20.49
N MET A 696 -25.54 25.62 -19.24
CA MET A 696 -26.12 26.32 -18.08
C MET A 696 -25.03 26.58 -17.04
N MET A 697 -25.04 27.78 -16.47
CA MET A 697 -24.13 28.14 -15.38
C MET A 697 -24.66 27.60 -14.04
N TRP A 698 -23.75 27.35 -13.09
CA TRP A 698 -24.11 26.79 -11.79
C TRP A 698 -25.24 27.54 -11.04
N PRO A 699 -25.24 28.88 -10.95
CA PRO A 699 -26.29 29.60 -10.20
C PRO A 699 -27.70 29.41 -10.76
N ASP A 700 -27.83 29.36 -12.08
CA ASP A 700 -29.11 29.15 -12.77
C ASP A 700 -29.61 27.72 -12.55
N TYR A 701 -28.71 26.75 -12.64
CA TYR A 701 -29.01 25.34 -12.39
C TYR A 701 -29.47 25.11 -10.95
N VAL A 702 -28.75 25.68 -9.97
CA VAL A 702 -29.12 25.63 -8.55
C VAL A 702 -30.52 26.21 -8.32
N SER A 703 -30.83 27.34 -8.97
CA SER A 703 -32.12 28.01 -8.85
C SER A 703 -33.27 27.16 -9.41
N GLU A 704 -33.06 26.54 -10.58
CA GLU A 704 -34.04 25.64 -11.21
C GLU A 704 -34.28 24.36 -10.39
N VAL A 705 -33.24 23.84 -9.74
CA VAL A 705 -33.38 22.67 -8.84
C VAL A 705 -34.12 23.03 -7.56
N LYS A 706 -33.75 24.16 -6.93
CA LYS A 706 -34.42 24.67 -5.72
C LYS A 706 -35.91 24.97 -5.97
N ALA A 707 -36.30 25.30 -7.20
CA ALA A 707 -37.70 25.55 -7.57
C ALA A 707 -38.63 24.35 -7.38
N PHE A 708 -38.13 23.10 -7.48
CA PHE A 708 -38.94 21.90 -7.24
C PHE A 708 -38.46 21.06 -6.06
N ASN A 709 -37.29 21.38 -5.49
CA ASN A 709 -36.80 20.77 -4.28
C ASN A 709 -36.14 21.83 -3.38
N ARG A 710 -36.96 22.49 -2.56
CA ARG A 710 -36.59 23.68 -1.78
C ARG A 710 -35.52 23.44 -0.72
N HIS A 711 -35.36 22.20 -0.24
CA HIS A 711 -34.46 21.85 0.86
C HIS A 711 -33.13 21.23 0.40
N VAL A 712 -32.84 21.24 -0.90
CA VAL A 712 -31.57 20.72 -1.43
C VAL A 712 -30.42 21.64 -1.03
N THR A 713 -29.42 21.08 -0.37
CA THR A 713 -28.13 21.74 -0.13
C THR A 713 -27.29 21.76 -1.40
N GLU A 714 -26.41 22.74 -1.54
CA GLU A 714 -25.57 22.84 -2.74
C GLU A 714 -24.54 21.71 -2.84
N ASP A 715 -24.00 21.25 -1.70
CA ASP A 715 -23.16 20.04 -1.62
C ASP A 715 -23.89 18.80 -2.16
N PHE A 716 -25.15 18.59 -1.75
CA PHE A 716 -25.95 17.47 -2.22
C PHE A 716 -26.22 17.54 -3.73
N LEU A 717 -26.42 18.76 -4.25
CA LEU A 717 -26.63 18.98 -5.68
C LEU A 717 -25.35 18.77 -6.49
N ASP A 718 -24.20 19.21 -6.00
CA ASP A 718 -22.89 18.95 -6.61
C ASP A 718 -22.65 17.45 -6.75
N LYS A 719 -22.77 16.70 -5.65
CA LYS A 719 -22.66 15.24 -5.63
C LYS A 719 -23.63 14.57 -6.61
N SER A 720 -24.90 15.00 -6.61
CA SER A 720 -25.94 14.48 -7.51
C SER A 720 -25.64 14.76 -8.99
N THR A 721 -25.01 15.90 -9.28
CA THR A 721 -24.66 16.33 -10.64
C THR A 721 -23.40 15.64 -11.14
N ARG A 722 -22.39 15.47 -10.28
CA ARG A 722 -21.25 14.58 -10.54
C ARG A 722 -21.72 13.18 -10.87
N PHE A 723 -22.68 12.63 -10.14
CA PHE A 723 -23.25 11.32 -10.47
C PHE A 723 -23.85 11.29 -11.89
N LEU A 724 -24.63 12.31 -12.28
CA LEU A 724 -25.15 12.42 -13.64
C LEU A 724 -24.05 12.59 -14.71
N HIS A 725 -22.93 13.22 -14.34
CA HIS A 725 -21.76 13.34 -15.20
C HIS A 725 -21.07 11.99 -15.45
N HIS A 726 -20.86 11.17 -14.43
CA HIS A 726 -20.33 9.81 -14.60
C HIS A 726 -21.30 8.92 -15.41
N LEU A 727 -22.60 9.18 -15.30
CA LEU A 727 -23.60 8.58 -16.18
C LEU A 727 -23.64 9.17 -17.58
N GLY A 728 -22.86 10.21 -17.91
CA GLY A 728 -22.80 10.82 -19.23
C GLY A 728 -24.11 11.44 -19.69
N GLU A 729 -25.04 11.72 -18.77
CA GLU A 729 -26.32 12.38 -19.07
C GLU A 729 -26.12 13.91 -19.16
N VAL A 730 -25.14 14.44 -18.43
CA VAL A 730 -24.64 15.82 -18.52
C VAL A 730 -23.11 15.83 -18.49
N LEU A 731 -22.47 16.92 -18.92
CA LEU A 731 -21.06 17.14 -18.61
C LEU A 731 -20.96 18.21 -17.54
N PHE A 732 -20.30 17.87 -16.43
CA PHE A 732 -20.12 18.76 -15.29
C PHE A 732 -18.66 19.16 -15.19
N ILE A 733 -18.38 20.43 -15.44
CA ILE A 733 -17.04 20.99 -15.46
C ILE A 733 -16.90 21.89 -14.24
N THR A 734 -15.82 21.68 -13.47
CA THR A 734 -15.53 22.44 -12.25
C THR A 734 -14.21 23.20 -12.41
N PRO A 735 -14.23 24.40 -13.02
CA PRO A 735 -13.02 25.21 -13.18
C PRO A 735 -12.47 25.64 -11.81
N ALA A 736 -11.15 25.84 -11.71
CA ALA A 736 -10.52 26.27 -10.47
C ALA A 736 -10.77 27.75 -10.10
N THR A 737 -11.18 28.57 -11.08
CA THR A 737 -11.25 30.04 -10.94
C THR A 737 -12.63 30.65 -11.22
N SER A 738 -13.59 29.85 -11.69
CA SER A 738 -14.94 30.29 -12.07
C SER A 738 -16.02 29.31 -11.60
N ASP A 739 -17.28 29.75 -11.69
CA ASP A 739 -18.44 28.92 -11.35
C ASP A 739 -18.51 27.67 -12.23
N HIS A 740 -19.12 26.60 -11.70
CA HIS A 740 -19.26 25.34 -12.43
C HIS A 740 -20.12 25.50 -13.69
N ILE A 741 -19.78 24.73 -14.72
CA ILE A 741 -20.44 24.80 -16.03
C ILE A 741 -21.09 23.44 -16.30
N LEU A 742 -22.38 23.45 -16.65
CA LEU A 742 -23.12 22.26 -17.05
C LEU A 742 -23.42 22.28 -18.55
N VAL A 743 -22.95 21.27 -19.27
CA VAL A 743 -23.43 20.96 -20.62
C VAL A 743 -24.61 20.01 -20.50
N LEU A 744 -25.82 20.50 -20.80
CA LEU A 744 -27.07 19.75 -20.64
C LEU A 744 -27.30 18.71 -21.74
N LYS A 745 -26.70 18.92 -22.91
CA LYS A 745 -26.78 18.02 -24.07
C LYS A 745 -25.37 17.63 -24.53
N PRO A 746 -24.82 16.50 -24.06
CA PRO A 746 -23.52 16.01 -24.52
C PRO A 746 -23.42 15.82 -26.04
N ASN A 747 -24.53 15.47 -26.71
CA ASN A 747 -24.57 15.32 -28.17
C ASN A 747 -24.19 16.60 -28.93
N TRP A 748 -24.61 17.76 -28.43
CA TRP A 748 -24.25 19.06 -29.04
C TRP A 748 -22.74 19.26 -29.03
N LEU A 749 -22.09 18.94 -27.91
CA LEU A 749 -20.63 19.04 -27.82
C LEU A 749 -19.93 18.04 -28.76
N GLY A 750 -20.43 16.81 -28.82
CA GLY A 750 -19.86 15.75 -29.66
C GLY A 750 -20.00 15.98 -31.16
N THR A 751 -21.16 16.48 -31.62
CA THR A 751 -21.47 16.64 -33.05
C THR A 751 -21.30 18.05 -33.57
N ASP A 752 -21.85 19.04 -32.88
CA ASP A 752 -21.91 20.42 -33.37
C ASP A 752 -20.64 21.22 -33.02
N VAL A 753 -19.89 20.81 -31.99
CA VAL A 753 -18.65 21.46 -31.57
C VAL A 753 -17.41 20.67 -31.99
N PHE A 754 -17.26 19.43 -31.48
CA PHE A 754 -16.07 18.62 -31.74
C PHE A 754 -15.94 18.18 -33.20
N GLY A 755 -17.06 17.94 -33.89
CA GLY A 755 -17.10 17.72 -35.33
C GLY A 755 -16.43 18.87 -36.10
N PRO A 756 -17.01 20.08 -36.09
CA PRO A 756 -16.47 21.20 -36.84
C PRO A 756 -15.10 21.69 -36.39
N ILE A 757 -14.76 21.57 -35.10
CA ILE A 757 -13.46 22.07 -34.59
C ILE A 757 -12.29 21.20 -35.02
N MET A 758 -12.51 19.88 -35.13
CA MET A 758 -11.47 18.94 -35.54
C MET A 758 -11.45 18.72 -37.05
N ALA A 759 -12.45 19.24 -37.78
CA ALA A 759 -12.47 19.24 -39.24
C ALA A 759 -11.46 20.27 -39.78
N PRO A 760 -10.37 19.83 -40.44
CA PRO A 760 -9.32 20.75 -40.91
C PRO A 760 -9.84 21.79 -41.91
N ASP A 761 -10.84 21.43 -42.72
CA ASP A 761 -11.36 22.26 -43.81
C ASP A 761 -12.15 23.50 -43.33
N ASN A 762 -12.61 23.53 -42.07
CA ASN A 762 -13.46 24.60 -41.55
C ASN A 762 -12.70 25.87 -41.15
N PHE A 763 -11.40 25.76 -40.92
CA PHE A 763 -10.54 26.92 -40.69
C PHE A 763 -9.76 27.17 -41.98
N PRO A 764 -9.63 28.42 -42.47
CA PRO A 764 -8.91 28.71 -43.72
C PRO A 764 -7.40 28.47 -43.55
N ILE A 765 -6.99 27.21 -43.70
CA ILE A 765 -5.60 26.77 -43.54
C ILE A 765 -4.79 27.24 -44.74
N SER A 766 -4.04 28.33 -44.58
CA SER A 766 -3.14 28.86 -45.61
C SER A 766 -1.92 27.95 -45.89
N HIS A 767 -1.62 26.98 -45.00
CA HIS A 767 -0.44 26.11 -45.10
C HIS A 767 -0.78 24.63 -44.84
N ARG A 768 -0.54 23.74 -45.82
CA ARG A 768 -0.79 22.28 -45.77
C ARG A 768 -0.12 21.53 -44.58
N LEU A 769 0.79 22.16 -43.85
CA LEU A 769 1.52 21.58 -42.71
C LEU A 769 1.41 22.54 -41.52
N ARG A 770 0.38 22.36 -40.67
CA ARG A 770 0.15 23.20 -39.49
C ARG A 770 1.32 23.12 -38.50
N THR A 771 1.83 24.29 -38.10
CA THR A 771 2.98 24.51 -37.22
C THR A 771 2.56 25.25 -35.94
N SER A 772 3.47 25.38 -34.96
CA SER A 772 3.25 26.18 -33.74
C SER A 772 3.11 27.69 -33.97
N ARG A 773 3.23 28.16 -35.21
CA ARG A 773 2.99 29.56 -35.62
C ARG A 773 1.62 29.77 -36.28
N ASP A 774 0.87 28.70 -36.52
CA ASP A 774 -0.44 28.76 -37.14
C ASP A 774 -1.53 28.79 -36.06
N PHE A 775 -2.10 29.97 -35.84
CA PHE A 775 -3.15 30.23 -34.85
C PHE A 775 -4.53 30.22 -35.49
N VAL A 776 -5.53 29.85 -34.71
CA VAL A 776 -6.93 30.18 -35.01
C VAL A 776 -7.25 31.46 -34.28
N THR A 777 -7.76 32.45 -35.01
CA THR A 777 -8.20 33.71 -34.45
C THR A 777 -9.61 33.59 -33.89
N ARG A 778 -9.95 34.43 -32.91
CA ARG A 778 -11.32 34.53 -32.38
C ARG A 778 -12.35 34.80 -33.48
N ALA A 779 -11.98 35.55 -34.53
CA ALA A 779 -12.88 35.85 -35.65
C ALA A 779 -13.21 34.60 -36.49
N GLU A 780 -12.25 33.72 -36.74
CA GLU A 780 -12.49 32.45 -37.42
C GLU A 780 -13.34 31.50 -36.58
N ILE A 781 -13.11 31.44 -35.26
CA ILE A 781 -13.99 30.68 -34.34
C ILE A 781 -15.42 31.25 -34.40
N GLN A 782 -15.56 32.58 -34.44
CA GLN A 782 -16.86 33.22 -34.59
C GLN A 782 -17.53 32.88 -35.92
N GLU A 783 -16.80 32.88 -37.03
CA GLU A 783 -17.35 32.54 -38.34
C GLU A 783 -17.88 31.10 -38.38
N VAL A 784 -17.13 30.14 -37.83
CA VAL A 784 -17.51 28.72 -37.82
C VAL A 784 -18.65 28.42 -36.84
N PHE A 785 -18.64 29.05 -35.66
CA PHE A 785 -19.53 28.68 -34.55
C PHE A 785 -20.62 29.70 -34.20
N GLN A 786 -20.75 30.83 -34.91
CA GLN A 786 -21.82 31.82 -34.65
C GLN A 786 -23.24 31.22 -34.66
N ASP A 787 -23.43 30.14 -35.43
CA ASP A 787 -24.71 29.45 -35.52
C ASP A 787 -24.90 28.31 -34.52
N VAL A 788 -23.83 27.97 -33.81
CA VAL A 788 -23.78 26.80 -32.93
C VAL A 788 -23.59 27.19 -31.46
N ALA A 789 -22.88 28.27 -31.13
CA ALA A 789 -22.54 28.58 -29.75
C ALA A 789 -22.34 30.08 -29.49
N ASP A 790 -22.46 30.45 -28.21
CA ASP A 790 -21.78 31.65 -27.72
C ASP A 790 -20.27 31.37 -27.72
N VAL A 791 -19.52 32.18 -28.47
CA VAL A 791 -18.09 31.95 -28.72
C VAL A 791 -17.25 32.12 -27.46
N ASP A 792 -17.62 33.01 -26.55
CA ASP A 792 -16.83 33.24 -25.33
C ASP A 792 -16.99 32.07 -24.35
N LEU A 793 -18.22 31.57 -24.24
CA LEU A 793 -18.50 30.36 -23.46
C LEU A 793 -17.86 29.12 -24.10
N LEU A 794 -17.91 29.01 -25.44
CA LEU A 794 -17.27 27.92 -26.17
C LEU A 794 -15.75 27.92 -25.97
N ILE A 795 -15.08 29.07 -26.09
CA ILE A 795 -13.64 29.19 -25.86
C ILE A 795 -13.29 28.74 -24.44
N THR A 796 -14.06 29.18 -23.44
CA THR A 796 -13.88 28.78 -22.05
C THR A 796 -13.97 27.25 -21.93
N LEU A 797 -15.01 26.63 -22.51
CA LEU A 797 -15.18 25.17 -22.52
C LEU A 797 -13.99 24.44 -23.16
N LEU A 798 -13.54 24.89 -24.33
CA LEU A 798 -12.41 24.27 -25.05
C LEU A 798 -11.10 24.35 -24.26
N GLN A 799 -10.90 25.46 -23.54
CA GLN A 799 -9.78 25.61 -22.62
C GLN A 799 -9.96 24.65 -21.43
N GLU A 800 -11.11 24.59 -20.77
CA GLU A 800 -11.32 23.68 -19.63
C GLU A 800 -11.14 22.20 -20.03
N PHE A 801 -11.54 21.81 -21.25
CA PHE A 801 -11.26 20.48 -21.82
C PHE A 801 -9.81 20.26 -22.27
N GLN A 802 -8.95 21.27 -22.12
CA GLN A 802 -7.54 21.26 -22.50
C GLN A 802 -7.31 20.95 -23.99
N LEU A 803 -8.25 21.36 -24.85
CA LEU A 803 -8.15 21.21 -26.30
C LEU A 803 -7.41 22.39 -26.96
N CYS A 804 -7.43 23.56 -26.31
CA CYS A 804 -6.74 24.76 -26.78
C CYS A 804 -6.17 25.63 -25.65
N HIS A 805 -5.29 26.56 -26.05
CA HIS A 805 -4.75 27.59 -25.17
C HIS A 805 -4.56 28.91 -25.93
N SER A 806 -4.58 30.03 -25.20
CA SER A 806 -4.31 31.37 -25.73
C SER A 806 -3.38 32.16 -24.80
N TYR A 807 -2.41 32.86 -25.38
CA TYR A 807 -1.49 33.75 -24.66
C TYR A 807 -2.01 35.19 -24.55
N ASN A 808 -2.89 35.61 -25.47
CA ASN A 808 -3.32 37.01 -25.61
C ASN A 808 -4.85 37.17 -25.63
N GLY A 809 -5.60 36.07 -25.45
CA GLY A 809 -7.06 36.03 -25.50
C GLY A 809 -7.67 36.24 -26.89
N ARG A 810 -6.86 36.29 -27.96
CA ARG A 810 -7.30 36.54 -29.34
C ARG A 810 -6.91 35.45 -30.32
N GLU A 811 -5.76 34.84 -30.09
CA GLU A 811 -5.18 33.79 -30.92
C GLU A 811 -5.11 32.48 -30.12
N PHE A 812 -5.54 31.39 -30.73
CA PHE A 812 -5.70 30.10 -30.10
C PHE A 812 -4.87 29.04 -30.83
N ILE A 813 -4.16 28.22 -30.06
CA ILE A 813 -3.44 27.05 -30.56
C ILE A 813 -4.25 25.81 -30.18
N PHE A 814 -4.44 24.92 -31.15
CA PHE A 814 -5.06 23.61 -30.99
C PHE A 814 -3.98 22.53 -31.22
N PRO A 815 -3.36 22.01 -30.16
CA PRO A 815 -2.23 21.08 -30.33
C PRO A 815 -2.61 19.79 -31.06
N GLY A 816 -3.86 19.33 -30.90
CA GLY A 816 -4.39 18.14 -31.60
C GLY A 816 -4.49 18.28 -33.12
N LEU A 817 -4.35 19.49 -33.68
CA LEU A 817 -4.39 19.75 -35.12
C LEU A 817 -3.00 19.99 -35.73
N LEU A 818 -1.94 19.91 -34.94
CA LEU A 818 -0.57 20.06 -35.43
C LEU A 818 -0.18 18.88 -36.31
N MET A 819 0.29 19.15 -37.53
CA MET A 819 0.66 18.12 -38.51
C MET A 819 2.16 17.99 -38.72
N GLN A 820 2.92 19.06 -38.47
CA GLN A 820 4.37 19.05 -38.63
C GLN A 820 5.05 18.23 -37.53
N THR A 821 5.90 17.29 -37.92
CA THR A 821 6.82 16.61 -36.99
C THR A 821 7.98 17.53 -36.62
N MET A 822 8.57 17.32 -35.44
CA MET A 822 9.67 18.16 -34.98
C MET A 822 10.87 18.09 -35.96
N PRO A 823 11.32 19.23 -36.50
CA PRO A 823 12.51 19.27 -37.34
C PRO A 823 13.79 18.91 -36.57
N PRO A 824 14.72 18.14 -37.15
CA PRO A 824 15.95 17.71 -36.46
C PRO A 824 16.88 18.88 -36.10
N ASP A 825 16.78 20.02 -36.78
CA ASP A 825 17.59 21.21 -36.50
C ASP A 825 17.23 21.93 -35.21
N LYS A 826 16.07 21.65 -34.61
CA LYS A 826 15.60 22.33 -33.40
C LYS A 826 16.22 21.79 -32.12
N TRP A 827 16.85 20.63 -32.19
CA TRP A 827 17.57 19.99 -31.09
C TRP A 827 18.94 19.50 -31.59
N GLN A 828 19.92 20.39 -31.61
CA GLN A 828 21.28 20.14 -32.11
C GLN A 828 22.34 20.27 -31.01
N LEU A 829 23.52 19.68 -31.27
CA LEU A 829 24.73 19.81 -30.47
C LEU A 829 25.04 21.27 -30.12
N THR A 830 25.15 21.55 -28.83
CA THR A 830 25.69 22.83 -28.33
C THR A 830 27.22 22.75 -28.36
N GLN A 831 27.91 23.75 -28.93
CA GLN A 831 29.38 23.77 -29.03
C GLN A 831 30.08 24.07 -27.68
N GLU A 832 29.33 24.15 -26.58
CA GLU A 832 29.87 24.51 -25.27
C GLU A 832 30.43 23.29 -24.52
N PRO A 833 31.64 23.37 -23.96
CA PRO A 833 32.31 22.23 -23.32
C PRO A 833 31.69 21.80 -21.97
N LYS A 834 30.76 22.59 -21.41
CA LYS A 834 30.17 22.36 -20.08
C LYS A 834 28.71 21.87 -20.12
N VAL A 835 28.20 21.48 -21.28
CA VAL A 835 26.78 21.11 -21.40
C VAL A 835 26.52 19.79 -20.68
N VAL A 836 25.50 19.80 -19.82
CA VAL A 836 25.01 18.59 -19.15
C VAL A 836 23.67 18.20 -19.76
N TYR A 837 23.47 16.89 -19.96
CA TYR A 837 22.23 16.29 -20.43
C TYR A 837 21.70 15.31 -19.39
N PHE A 838 20.40 15.37 -19.15
CA PHE A 838 19.66 14.37 -18.40
C PHE A 838 18.45 13.95 -19.22
N GLY A 839 17.95 12.75 -18.98
CA GLY A 839 16.70 12.38 -19.58
C GLY A 839 16.05 11.18 -18.93
N LYS A 840 14.75 11.12 -19.12
CA LYS A 840 13.89 10.05 -18.63
C LYS A 840 12.98 9.61 -19.75
N GLN A 841 12.63 8.34 -19.74
CA GLN A 841 11.70 7.73 -20.68
C GLN A 841 10.56 7.12 -19.89
N VAL A 842 9.34 7.43 -20.32
CA VAL A 842 8.11 6.78 -19.85
C VAL A 842 7.58 5.94 -20.99
N GLN A 843 7.51 4.63 -20.80
CA GLN A 843 7.12 3.66 -21.83
C GLN A 843 5.93 2.81 -21.32
N CYS A 844 5.04 2.42 -22.23
CA CYS A 844 3.98 1.44 -21.95
C CYS A 844 4.56 0.12 -21.41
N ALA A 845 3.98 -0.45 -20.36
CA ALA A 845 4.55 -1.62 -19.68
C ALA A 845 4.44 -2.91 -20.51
N ASP A 846 3.33 -3.08 -21.23
CA ASP A 846 3.07 -4.27 -22.04
C ASP A 846 2.53 -3.95 -23.45
N SER A 847 2.23 -4.98 -24.25
CA SER A 847 1.68 -4.81 -25.60
C SER A 847 0.25 -4.27 -25.61
N THR A 848 -0.51 -4.49 -24.54
CA THR A 848 -1.91 -4.10 -24.37
C THR A 848 -2.08 -2.67 -23.86
N ASP A 849 -1.00 -2.04 -23.42
CA ASP A 849 -0.91 -0.65 -22.99
C ASP A 849 -0.71 0.33 -24.16
N MET A 850 -1.26 1.54 -23.99
CA MET A 850 -1.15 2.62 -24.97
C MET A 850 -1.37 3.99 -24.31
N PHE A 851 -0.70 5.03 -24.80
CA PHE A 851 -1.07 6.42 -24.48
C PHE A 851 -2.25 6.87 -25.35
N SER A 852 -3.32 7.34 -24.72
CA SER A 852 -4.49 7.89 -25.42
C SER A 852 -4.06 8.97 -26.43
N SER A 853 -4.74 9.05 -27.57
CA SER A 853 -4.49 10.09 -28.58
C SER A 853 -4.63 11.52 -28.03
N GLY A 854 -5.40 11.71 -26.96
CA GLY A 854 -5.51 12.99 -26.26
C GLY A 854 -4.36 13.31 -25.29
N PHE A 855 -3.51 12.35 -24.97
CA PHE A 855 -2.41 12.51 -23.99
C PHE A 855 -1.44 13.62 -24.41
N PHE A 856 -0.82 13.51 -25.58
CA PHE A 856 0.24 14.44 -25.97
C PHE A 856 -0.25 15.88 -26.21
N PRO A 857 -1.41 16.11 -26.88
CA PRO A 857 -1.99 17.45 -27.00
C PRO A 857 -2.28 18.13 -25.66
N ARG A 858 -2.66 17.35 -24.63
CA ARG A 858 -2.92 17.88 -23.29
C ARG A 858 -1.63 18.17 -22.53
N VAL A 859 -0.59 17.35 -22.68
CA VAL A 859 0.76 17.69 -22.20
C VAL A 859 1.19 19.04 -22.77
N GLN A 860 1.05 19.23 -24.08
CA GLN A 860 1.38 20.50 -24.73
C GLN A 860 0.56 21.67 -24.17
N THR A 861 -0.74 21.47 -23.95
CA THR A 861 -1.62 22.49 -23.35
C THR A 861 -1.21 22.83 -21.92
N ARG A 862 -0.83 21.85 -21.10
CA ARG A 862 -0.33 22.06 -19.73
C ARG A 862 1.00 22.80 -19.71
N LEU A 863 1.92 22.47 -20.63
CA LEU A 863 3.18 23.20 -20.77
C LEU A 863 2.96 24.68 -21.10
N MET A 864 1.99 24.99 -21.96
CA MET A 864 1.66 26.39 -22.29
C MET A 864 1.08 27.15 -21.10
N ARG A 865 0.38 26.48 -20.17
CA ARG A 865 -0.18 27.09 -18.95
C ARG A 865 0.85 27.24 -17.83
N GLY A 866 1.76 26.27 -17.72
CA GLY A 866 2.65 26.13 -16.56
C GLY A 866 4.01 26.80 -16.70
N LEU A 867 4.39 27.26 -17.90
CA LEU A 867 5.69 27.87 -18.17
C LEU A 867 5.55 29.33 -18.57
N GLU A 868 6.42 30.19 -18.03
CA GLU A 868 6.44 31.62 -18.36
C GLU A 868 6.80 31.89 -19.83
N ASN A 869 7.75 31.11 -20.36
CA ASN A 869 8.17 31.21 -21.76
C ASN A 869 7.31 30.30 -22.64
N ARG A 870 6.88 30.86 -23.78
CA ARG A 870 6.10 30.15 -24.79
C ARG A 870 6.86 28.92 -25.35
N PRO A 871 6.40 27.69 -25.09
CA PRO A 871 7.00 26.49 -25.68
C PRO A 871 6.77 26.43 -27.20
N LEU A 872 7.70 25.77 -27.89
CA LEU A 872 7.59 25.40 -29.30
C LEU A 872 6.94 24.02 -29.41
N LEU A 873 5.93 23.89 -30.25
CA LEU A 873 5.10 22.70 -30.34
C LEU A 873 5.09 22.11 -31.76
N TRP A 874 5.03 20.78 -31.82
CA TRP A 874 4.92 19.94 -33.03
C TRP A 874 3.99 18.76 -32.75
N ARG A 875 3.61 17.99 -33.77
CA ARG A 875 2.73 16.82 -33.61
C ARG A 875 3.26 15.81 -32.59
N ASP A 876 4.57 15.60 -32.59
CA ASP A 876 5.29 14.56 -31.84
C ASP A 876 6.37 15.14 -30.90
N GLY A 877 6.41 16.46 -30.73
CA GLY A 877 7.44 17.13 -29.94
C GLY A 877 6.98 18.41 -29.26
N ALA A 878 7.61 18.74 -28.13
CA ALA A 878 7.47 20.02 -27.46
C ALA A 878 8.82 20.45 -26.87
N LYS A 879 9.27 21.68 -27.19
CA LYS A 879 10.49 22.27 -26.64
C LYS A 879 10.13 23.44 -25.73
N CYS A 880 10.65 23.41 -24.51
CA CYS A 880 10.52 24.45 -23.52
C CYS A 880 11.90 24.99 -23.11
N ALA A 881 11.95 26.22 -22.63
CA ALA A 881 13.18 26.84 -22.14
C ALA A 881 12.87 27.69 -20.92
N ASP A 882 13.66 27.52 -19.87
CA ASP A 882 13.65 28.38 -18.70
C ASP A 882 15.09 28.83 -18.41
N ARG A 883 15.33 30.14 -18.50
CA ARG A 883 16.65 30.78 -18.35
C ARG A 883 17.72 30.10 -19.22
N ASN A 884 18.60 29.29 -18.62
CA ASN A 884 19.72 28.60 -19.27
C ASN A 884 19.49 27.10 -19.48
N VAL A 885 18.30 26.60 -19.12
CA VAL A 885 17.91 25.20 -19.21
C VAL A 885 16.88 25.03 -20.33
N GLU A 886 17.12 24.07 -21.20
CA GLU A 886 16.18 23.67 -22.24
C GLU A 886 15.64 22.26 -21.96
N GLY A 887 14.33 22.10 -22.12
CA GLY A 887 13.64 20.82 -22.05
C GLY A 887 13.05 20.45 -23.41
N LEU A 888 13.10 19.18 -23.77
CA LEU A 888 12.49 18.59 -24.94
C LEU A 888 11.67 17.37 -24.52
N ILE A 889 10.42 17.33 -24.94
CA ILE A 889 9.56 16.15 -24.84
C ILE A 889 9.32 15.63 -26.25
N LYS A 890 9.54 14.34 -26.49
CA LYS A 890 9.32 13.70 -27.79
C LYS A 890 8.54 12.40 -27.65
N LEU A 891 7.46 12.28 -28.42
CA LEU A 891 6.64 11.07 -28.52
C LEU A 891 7.24 10.12 -29.57
N SER A 892 7.21 8.81 -29.31
CA SER A 892 7.62 7.80 -30.28
C SER A 892 6.64 7.71 -31.47
N PRO A 893 7.08 7.22 -32.64
CA PRO A 893 6.20 7.10 -33.82
C PRO A 893 5.00 6.17 -33.62
N ASP A 894 5.10 5.17 -32.74
CA ASP A 894 4.03 4.25 -32.37
C ASP A 894 3.13 4.79 -31.22
N GLY A 895 3.49 5.93 -30.63
CA GLY A 895 2.74 6.57 -29.54
C GLY A 895 2.81 5.83 -28.20
N ARG A 896 3.77 4.91 -28.01
CA ARG A 896 3.89 4.08 -26.80
C ARG A 896 4.99 4.51 -25.84
N GLU A 897 5.80 5.49 -26.24
CA GLU A 897 6.94 5.98 -25.45
C GLU A 897 7.05 7.50 -25.52
N VAL A 898 7.38 8.11 -24.39
CA VAL A 898 7.63 9.55 -24.26
C VAL A 898 9.02 9.74 -23.67
N ASN A 899 9.86 10.46 -24.41
CA ASN A 899 11.21 10.79 -24.01
C ASN A 899 11.27 12.25 -23.52
N ILE A 900 11.77 12.45 -22.30
CA ILE A 900 12.00 13.75 -21.69
C ILE A 900 13.50 13.97 -21.65
N CYS A 901 13.98 15.02 -22.31
CA CYS A 901 15.39 15.38 -22.40
C CYS A 901 15.57 16.78 -21.85
N VAL A 902 16.48 16.98 -20.90
CA VAL A 902 16.79 18.28 -20.33
C VAL A 902 18.27 18.56 -20.46
N ARG A 903 18.64 19.78 -20.85
CA ARG A 903 20.02 20.20 -20.95
C ARG A 903 20.26 21.60 -20.41
N SER A 904 21.46 21.84 -19.90
CA SER A 904 21.93 23.17 -19.51
C SER A 904 23.24 23.48 -20.23
N ALA A 905 23.29 24.58 -20.98
CA ALA A 905 24.51 25.05 -21.64
C ALA A 905 25.64 25.33 -20.63
N GLN A 906 25.28 25.94 -19.49
CA GLN A 906 26.22 26.30 -18.42
C GLN A 906 26.54 25.17 -17.43
N GLY A 907 25.98 23.97 -17.64
CA GLY A 907 26.16 22.83 -16.74
C GLY A 907 25.45 22.90 -15.37
N ASP A 908 24.36 23.66 -15.26
CA ASP A 908 23.53 23.76 -14.05
C ASP A 908 22.70 22.49 -13.84
N LYS A 909 23.25 21.53 -13.08
CA LYS A 909 22.56 20.27 -12.76
C LYS A 909 21.29 20.48 -11.92
N VAL A 910 21.26 21.47 -11.03
CA VAL A 910 20.13 21.67 -10.11
C VAL A 910 18.90 22.15 -10.87
N GLN A 911 19.06 23.14 -11.75
CA GLN A 911 17.96 23.63 -12.56
C GLN A 911 17.50 22.60 -13.60
N CYS A 912 18.42 21.80 -14.16
CA CYS A 912 18.04 20.64 -14.98
C CYS A 912 17.16 19.65 -14.20
N GLY A 913 17.52 19.35 -12.96
CA GLY A 913 16.73 18.46 -12.09
C GLY A 913 15.34 19.02 -11.79
N LYS A 914 15.23 20.33 -11.51
CA LYS A 914 13.94 21.00 -11.30
C LYS A 914 13.05 20.96 -12.55
N MET A 915 13.60 21.31 -13.71
CA MET A 915 12.89 21.25 -14.99
C MET A 915 12.45 19.82 -15.31
N LEU A 916 13.34 18.83 -15.14
CA LEU A 916 13.03 17.43 -15.38
C LEU A 916 11.87 16.97 -14.48
N GLN A 917 11.92 17.26 -13.18
CA GLN A 917 10.84 16.92 -12.24
C GLN A 917 9.51 17.60 -12.61
N GLN A 918 9.54 18.87 -13.02
CA GLN A 918 8.33 19.59 -13.44
C GLN A 918 7.70 18.94 -14.67
N LEU A 919 8.51 18.59 -15.68
CA LEU A 919 8.03 17.92 -16.89
C LEU A 919 7.51 16.51 -16.60
N GLU A 920 8.17 15.77 -15.72
CA GLU A 920 7.72 14.46 -15.25
C GLU A 920 6.37 14.54 -14.55
N ASN A 921 6.18 15.51 -13.66
CA ASN A 921 4.91 15.72 -12.96
C ASN A 921 3.79 16.03 -13.95
N ILE A 922 4.03 16.91 -14.93
CA ILE A 922 3.04 17.23 -15.97
C ILE A 922 2.66 15.97 -16.78
N ILE A 923 3.64 15.16 -17.17
CA ILE A 923 3.38 13.93 -17.92
C ILE A 923 2.60 12.92 -17.07
N ALA A 924 2.99 12.72 -15.82
CA ALA A 924 2.30 11.82 -14.90
C ALA A 924 0.84 12.25 -14.67
N ASP A 925 0.61 13.54 -14.38
CA ASP A 925 -0.74 14.08 -14.16
C ASP A 925 -1.63 13.91 -15.41
N VAL A 926 -1.09 14.16 -16.61
CA VAL A 926 -1.87 14.01 -17.85
C VAL A 926 -2.12 12.53 -18.19
N LEU A 927 -1.17 11.63 -17.89
CA LEU A 927 -1.40 10.18 -18.04
C LEU A 927 -2.53 9.72 -17.11
N ASP A 928 -2.54 10.15 -15.86
CA ASP A 928 -3.61 9.81 -14.90
C ASP A 928 -4.97 10.38 -15.33
N GLU A 929 -5.01 11.53 -16.01
CA GLU A 929 -6.23 12.12 -16.54
C GLU A 929 -6.76 11.45 -17.82
N CYS A 930 -5.88 10.97 -18.71
CA CYS A 930 -6.26 10.55 -20.06
C CYS A 930 -6.12 9.06 -20.33
N SER A 931 -5.28 8.38 -19.55
CA SER A 931 -4.93 6.98 -19.72
C SER A 931 -4.67 6.30 -18.37
N PRO A 932 -5.58 6.44 -17.38
CA PRO A 932 -5.34 5.91 -16.04
C PRO A 932 -5.19 4.39 -15.99
N GLY A 933 -5.70 3.66 -16.99
CA GLY A 933 -5.57 2.21 -17.10
C GLY A 933 -4.32 1.71 -17.83
N THR A 934 -3.42 2.61 -18.22
CA THR A 934 -2.18 2.27 -18.92
C THR A 934 -1.06 1.99 -17.91
N GLY A 935 -0.49 0.79 -17.96
CA GLY A 935 0.74 0.46 -17.25
C GLY A 935 1.93 1.22 -17.85
N THR A 936 2.80 1.77 -16.99
CA THR A 936 3.98 2.53 -17.45
C THR A 936 5.24 2.11 -16.72
N VAL A 937 6.30 1.87 -17.48
CA VAL A 937 7.65 1.62 -16.98
C VAL A 937 8.50 2.87 -17.17
N GLU A 938 9.15 3.30 -16.10
CA GLU A 938 10.08 4.42 -16.14
C GLU A 938 11.53 3.94 -16.32
N LYS A 939 12.23 4.57 -17.27
CA LYS A 939 13.64 4.30 -17.59
C LYS A 939 14.43 5.61 -17.63
N VAL A 940 15.73 5.53 -17.45
CA VAL A 940 16.63 6.71 -17.53
C VAL A 940 17.34 6.69 -18.88
N LEU A 941 17.38 7.83 -19.57
CA LEU A 941 18.02 7.94 -20.89
C LEU A 941 19.54 7.95 -20.76
N SER A 942 20.22 7.35 -21.75
CA SER A 942 21.67 7.36 -21.88
C SER A 942 22.18 8.80 -22.06
N ALA A 943 22.99 9.26 -21.10
CA ALA A 943 23.58 10.59 -21.14
C ALA A 943 24.52 10.75 -22.34
N ARG A 944 25.22 9.69 -22.73
CA ARG A 944 26.07 9.64 -23.92
C ARG A 944 25.24 9.73 -25.21
N ALA A 945 24.16 8.97 -25.33
CA ALA A 945 23.29 9.04 -26.51
C ALA A 945 22.69 10.44 -26.69
N LEU A 946 22.30 11.08 -25.58
CA LEU A 946 21.83 12.47 -25.55
C LEU A 946 22.93 13.47 -25.97
N LYS A 947 24.17 13.30 -25.47
CA LYS A 947 25.31 14.13 -25.87
C LYS A 947 25.65 13.96 -27.36
N GLU A 948 25.53 12.75 -27.89
CA GLU A 948 25.78 12.45 -29.31
C GLU A 948 24.60 12.83 -30.23
N HIS A 949 23.45 13.27 -29.68
CA HIS A 949 22.23 13.61 -30.42
C HIS A 949 21.77 12.50 -31.38
N ARG A 950 21.83 11.24 -30.92
CA ARG A 950 21.35 10.11 -31.72
C ARG A 950 19.84 10.20 -31.94
N GLU A 951 19.38 9.72 -33.09
CA GLU A 951 17.94 9.67 -33.40
C GLU A 951 17.19 8.66 -32.52
N GLU A 952 17.85 7.54 -32.20
CA GLU A 952 17.36 6.53 -31.26
C GLU A 952 17.80 6.86 -29.83
N PHE A 953 16.82 6.92 -28.92
CA PHE A 953 17.07 7.09 -27.50
C PHE A 953 17.33 5.72 -26.86
N TYR A 954 18.51 5.56 -26.27
CA TYR A 954 18.81 4.41 -25.42
C TYR A 954 18.44 4.71 -23.98
N SER A 955 17.94 3.70 -23.26
CA SER A 955 17.47 3.85 -21.89
C SER A 955 17.81 2.65 -21.02
N TYR A 956 17.88 2.86 -19.71
CA TYR A 956 18.25 1.87 -18.70
C TYR A 956 17.15 1.71 -17.66
N GLY A 957 16.94 0.48 -17.21
CA GLY A 957 15.98 0.21 -16.15
C GLY A 957 16.47 0.66 -14.77
N LYS A 958 15.55 1.06 -13.88
CA LYS A 958 15.89 1.46 -12.50
C LYS A 958 16.68 0.39 -11.74
N LYS A 959 16.34 -0.89 -11.94
CA LYS A 959 17.05 -2.04 -11.33
C LYS A 959 18.50 -2.15 -11.80
N GLU A 960 18.74 -1.92 -13.09
CA GLU A 960 20.08 -1.97 -13.69
C GLU A 960 20.96 -0.85 -13.14
N ILE A 961 20.40 0.36 -13.03
CA ILE A 961 21.07 1.52 -12.46
C ILE A 961 21.37 1.32 -10.98
N SER A 962 20.40 0.82 -10.21
CA SER A 962 20.57 0.58 -8.77
C SER A 962 21.65 -0.48 -8.51
N LYS A 963 21.68 -1.53 -9.34
CA LYS A 963 22.72 -2.55 -9.31
C LYS A 963 24.09 -1.96 -9.64
N ALA A 964 24.19 -1.19 -10.73
CA ALA A 964 25.44 -0.53 -11.14
C ALA A 964 25.96 0.43 -10.04
N ALA A 965 25.07 1.21 -9.41
CA ALA A 965 25.41 2.08 -8.28
C ALA A 965 25.99 1.31 -7.08
N SER A 966 25.54 0.08 -6.84
CA SER A 966 26.03 -0.77 -5.74
C SER A 966 27.35 -1.51 -6.04
N GLU A 967 27.62 -1.84 -7.31
CA GLU A 967 28.71 -2.73 -7.72
C GLU A 967 29.93 -2.01 -8.32
N GLY A 968 29.80 -0.76 -8.78
CA GLY A 968 30.94 -0.04 -9.38
C GLY A 968 30.68 1.35 -10.00
N ASP A 969 29.50 1.93 -9.81
CA ASP A 969 29.05 3.24 -10.34
C ASP A 969 29.12 3.39 -11.88
N THR A 970 29.37 2.30 -12.59
CA THR A 970 29.44 2.26 -14.06
C THR A 970 28.49 1.24 -14.65
N ILE A 971 27.74 1.63 -15.67
CA ILE A 971 26.85 0.77 -16.44
C ILE A 971 27.43 0.53 -17.84
N VAL A 972 27.37 -0.70 -18.32
CA VAL A 972 27.77 -1.05 -19.69
C VAL A 972 26.51 -1.14 -20.54
N HIS A 973 26.47 -0.41 -21.64
CA HIS A 973 25.36 -0.50 -22.59
C HIS A 973 25.31 -1.92 -23.19
N PRO A 974 24.18 -2.64 -23.11
CA PRO A 974 24.09 -4.05 -23.50
C PRO A 974 24.35 -4.29 -24.99
N THR A 975 23.85 -3.40 -25.86
CA THR A 975 23.98 -3.54 -27.32
C THR A 975 25.26 -2.92 -27.90
N LEU A 976 25.63 -1.71 -27.46
CA LEU A 976 26.73 -0.93 -28.04
C LEU A 976 28.05 -1.06 -27.26
N GLY A 977 28.05 -1.69 -26.08
CA GLY A 977 29.25 -2.06 -25.34
C GLY A 977 30.03 -0.90 -24.71
N PHE A 978 29.56 0.34 -24.79
CA PHE A 978 30.23 1.47 -24.12
C PHE A 978 29.84 1.57 -22.63
N THR A 979 30.73 2.15 -21.84
CA THR A 979 30.52 2.40 -20.41
C THR A 979 30.02 3.83 -20.15
N GLU A 980 29.09 3.96 -19.20
CA GLU A 980 28.61 5.24 -18.68
C GLU A 980 28.68 5.27 -17.15
N GLN A 981 28.86 6.46 -16.59
CA GLN A 981 28.84 6.71 -15.15
C GLN A 981 27.40 6.92 -14.68
N VAL A 982 26.99 6.25 -13.60
CA VAL A 982 25.62 6.40 -13.04
C VAL A 982 25.37 7.83 -12.56
N SER A 983 26.41 8.51 -12.06
CA SER A 983 26.37 9.93 -11.67
C SER A 983 26.12 10.93 -12.82
N ASP A 984 26.32 10.50 -14.08
CA ASP A 984 25.97 11.28 -15.26
C ASP A 984 24.54 10.98 -15.76
N LEU A 985 23.99 9.81 -15.40
CA LEU A 985 22.62 9.39 -15.76
C LEU A 985 21.59 9.96 -14.79
N LEU A 986 21.89 9.93 -13.50
CA LEU A 986 20.99 10.41 -12.47
C LEU A 986 21.31 11.87 -12.13
N CYS A 987 20.27 12.70 -12.07
CA CYS A 987 20.38 14.07 -11.55
C CYS A 987 20.49 14.05 -10.01
N VAL A 988 21.47 13.32 -9.45
CA VAL A 988 21.70 13.27 -8.01
C VAL A 988 22.37 14.56 -7.58
N VAL A 989 21.58 15.47 -7.02
CA VAL A 989 22.11 16.61 -6.26
C VAL A 989 22.60 16.06 -4.93
N THR A 990 23.88 15.73 -4.83
CA THR A 990 24.49 15.44 -3.53
C THR A 990 24.45 16.72 -2.67
N PRO A 991 24.34 16.63 -1.34
CA PRO A 991 24.42 17.82 -0.47
C PRO A 991 25.68 18.66 -0.76
N LEU A 992 26.77 18.00 -1.19
CA LEU A 992 28.03 18.63 -1.61
C LEU A 992 27.92 19.44 -2.91
N THR A 993 27.07 19.03 -3.86
CA THR A 993 26.84 19.78 -5.10
C THR A 993 25.83 20.91 -4.92
N ARG A 994 24.88 20.79 -3.98
CA ARG A 994 23.87 21.82 -3.67
C ARG A 994 24.49 23.11 -3.13
N TYR A 995 25.35 23.02 -2.11
CA TYR A 995 25.99 24.18 -1.47
C TYR A 995 27.39 24.47 -2.02
N ARG A 996 27.70 23.97 -3.23
CA ARG A 996 29.04 24.06 -3.80
C ARG A 996 29.58 25.49 -3.88
N PRO A 997 28.80 26.52 -4.28
CA PRO A 997 29.29 27.89 -4.32
C PRO A 997 29.61 28.44 -2.92
N GLU A 998 28.74 28.18 -1.93
CA GLU A 998 28.96 28.65 -0.56
C GLU A 998 30.07 27.87 0.16
N LEU A 999 30.21 26.56 -0.09
CA LEU A 999 31.29 25.72 0.43
C LEU A 999 32.66 26.17 -0.12
N VAL A 1000 32.73 26.50 -1.42
CA VAL A 1000 33.96 27.05 -2.03
C VAL A 1000 34.31 28.42 -1.45
N LYS A 1001 33.32 29.19 -1.02
CA LYS A 1001 33.53 30.49 -0.35
C LYS A 1001 33.92 30.34 1.12
N ALA A 1002 33.36 29.34 1.81
CA ALA A 1002 33.59 29.09 3.24
C ALA A 1002 34.93 28.40 3.50
N LEU A 1003 35.31 27.44 2.66
CA LEU A 1003 36.53 26.64 2.82
C LEU A 1003 37.74 27.40 2.24
N GLY A 1004 38.13 28.49 2.91
CA GLY A 1004 39.26 29.34 2.48
C GLY A 1004 40.66 28.70 2.59
N ARG A 1005 40.80 27.56 3.29
CA ARG A 1005 42.04 26.78 3.42
C ARG A 1005 41.74 25.29 3.37
N VAL A 1006 42.27 24.61 2.36
CA VAL A 1006 41.90 23.22 1.99
C VAL A 1006 42.85 22.21 2.64
N GLU A 1007 44.05 22.65 2.97
CA GLU A 1007 45.17 21.86 3.46
C GLU A 1007 44.85 21.06 4.75
N PRO A 1008 44.18 21.63 5.78
CA PRO A 1008 43.83 20.88 6.99
C PRO A 1008 42.83 19.75 6.75
N ILE A 1009 42.01 19.88 5.70
CA ILE A 1009 41.00 18.89 5.31
C ILE A 1009 41.65 17.83 4.42
N LEU A 1010 42.49 18.26 3.48
CA LEU A 1010 43.29 17.42 2.59
C LEU A 1010 44.18 16.46 3.38
N ASP A 1011 44.93 16.96 4.38
CA ASP A 1011 45.83 16.13 5.19
C ASP A 1011 45.09 15.06 6.00
N ARG A 1012 43.88 15.38 6.50
CA ARG A 1012 43.02 14.44 7.24
C ARG A 1012 42.34 13.41 6.33
N LEU A 1013 42.05 13.77 5.09
CA LEU A 1013 41.51 12.83 4.09
C LEU A 1013 42.59 11.86 3.60
N LEU A 1014 43.83 12.34 3.44
CA LEU A 1014 45.00 11.52 3.13
C LEU A 1014 45.32 10.55 4.28
N SER A 1015 45.31 11.02 5.53
CA SER A 1015 45.58 10.16 6.70
C SER A 1015 44.52 9.08 6.92
N ARG A 1016 43.30 9.27 6.39
CA ARG A 1016 42.21 8.28 6.42
C ARG A 1016 42.15 7.40 5.17
N GLY A 1017 43.10 7.54 4.24
CA GLY A 1017 43.20 6.76 3.01
C GLY A 1017 42.07 7.01 2.01
N ILE A 1018 41.37 8.15 2.11
CA ILE A 1018 40.28 8.51 1.18
C ILE A 1018 40.83 9.16 -0.09
N LEU A 1019 41.93 9.90 0.02
CA LEU A 1019 42.67 10.50 -1.08
C LEU A 1019 44.04 9.83 -1.22
N GLY A 1020 44.55 9.70 -2.44
CA GLY A 1020 45.90 9.23 -2.74
C GLY A 1020 46.89 10.38 -2.94
N ASP A 1021 48.18 10.05 -3.10
CA ASP A 1021 49.24 11.03 -3.39
C ASP A 1021 48.99 11.77 -4.72
N GLU A 1022 48.43 11.08 -5.73
CA GLU A 1022 48.04 11.70 -7.01
C GLU A 1022 46.91 12.73 -6.85
N ASP A 1023 45.92 12.45 -5.98
CA ASP A 1023 44.81 13.36 -5.68
C ASP A 1023 45.34 14.62 -4.98
N ARG A 1024 46.31 14.45 -4.06
CA ARG A 1024 46.98 15.56 -3.37
C ARG A 1024 47.71 16.46 -4.34
N ASP A 1025 48.45 15.88 -5.28
CA ASP A 1025 49.27 16.63 -6.22
C ASP A 1025 48.38 17.35 -7.25
N CYS A 1026 47.27 16.73 -7.69
CA CYS A 1026 46.23 17.37 -8.51
C CYS A 1026 45.59 18.59 -7.83
N ILE A 1027 45.26 18.47 -6.54
CA ILE A 1027 44.67 19.59 -5.78
C ILE A 1027 45.71 20.69 -5.59
N ARG A 1028 46.95 20.35 -5.23
CA ARG A 1028 48.02 21.34 -4.99
C ARG A 1028 48.45 22.09 -6.24
N ALA A 1029 48.29 21.50 -7.42
CA ALA A 1029 48.59 22.12 -8.70
C ALA A 1029 47.67 23.30 -9.06
N LYS A 1030 46.54 23.49 -8.37
CA LYS A 1030 45.63 24.63 -8.64
C LYS A 1030 46.16 25.93 -8.03
N GLU A 1031 46.06 27.02 -8.79
CA GLU A 1031 46.65 28.31 -8.43
C GLU A 1031 45.90 29.02 -7.29
N THR A 1032 44.57 28.96 -7.27
CA THR A 1032 43.76 29.67 -6.26
C THR A 1032 43.21 28.74 -5.17
N PRO A 1033 43.07 29.20 -3.91
CA PRO A 1033 42.44 28.42 -2.84
C PRO A 1033 41.00 27.96 -3.18
N GLN A 1034 40.27 28.77 -3.94
CA GLN A 1034 38.92 28.44 -4.40
C GLN A 1034 38.95 27.30 -5.43
N ASP A 1035 39.93 27.28 -6.33
CA ASP A 1035 40.08 26.21 -7.32
C ASP A 1035 40.58 24.91 -6.69
N LYS A 1036 41.46 25.00 -5.68
CA LYS A 1036 41.84 23.86 -4.83
C LYS A 1036 40.63 23.24 -4.13
N THR A 1037 39.72 24.09 -3.64
CA THR A 1037 38.49 23.65 -2.98
C THR A 1037 37.54 22.99 -3.96
N ARG A 1038 37.36 23.57 -5.15
CA ARG A 1038 36.54 22.99 -6.22
C ARG A 1038 37.04 21.61 -6.63
N GLU A 1039 38.34 21.47 -6.84
CA GLU A 1039 38.98 20.21 -7.22
C GLU A 1039 38.87 19.18 -6.09
N LEU A 1040 39.04 19.58 -4.83
CA LEU A 1040 38.82 18.69 -3.69
C LEU A 1040 37.38 18.18 -3.64
N LEU A 1041 36.39 19.07 -3.78
CA LEU A 1041 34.97 18.69 -3.78
C LEU A 1041 34.63 17.75 -4.95
N ASP A 1042 35.25 17.95 -6.12
CA ASP A 1042 35.11 17.05 -7.27
C ASP A 1042 35.71 15.67 -7.01
N ILE A 1043 36.90 15.60 -6.39
CA ILE A 1043 37.53 14.32 -6.06
C ILE A 1043 36.73 13.58 -4.98
N VAL A 1044 36.27 14.28 -3.94
CA VAL A 1044 35.41 13.70 -2.89
C VAL A 1044 34.09 13.20 -3.48
N GLY A 1045 33.49 13.95 -4.40
CA GLY A 1045 32.29 13.52 -5.15
C GLY A 1045 32.55 12.28 -6.00
N ARG A 1046 33.66 12.22 -6.75
CA ARG A 1046 34.05 11.08 -7.59
C ARG A 1046 34.35 9.81 -6.79
N LYS A 1047 34.82 9.91 -5.55
CA LYS A 1047 35.14 8.77 -4.67
C LYS A 1047 33.91 8.21 -3.93
N GLY A 1048 32.73 8.78 -4.16
CA GLY A 1048 31.43 8.24 -3.72
C GLY A 1048 31.02 8.57 -2.27
N GLU A 1049 29.95 7.93 -1.81
CA GLU A 1049 29.32 8.24 -0.50
C GLU A 1049 30.24 8.00 0.70
N ARG A 1050 31.14 7.01 0.63
CA ARG A 1050 32.09 6.73 1.72
C ARG A 1050 33.04 7.90 1.92
N ALA A 1051 33.56 8.47 0.82
CA ALA A 1051 34.40 9.66 0.86
C ALA A 1051 33.61 10.87 1.34
N SER A 1052 32.37 11.03 0.89
CA SER A 1052 31.47 12.12 1.30
C SER A 1052 31.12 12.08 2.80
N ARG A 1053 30.87 10.89 3.37
CA ARG A 1053 30.65 10.69 4.82
C ARG A 1053 31.89 11.02 5.64
N VAL A 1054 33.06 10.56 5.21
CA VAL A 1054 34.33 10.85 5.90
C VAL A 1054 34.69 12.33 5.79
N PHE A 1055 34.46 12.94 4.63
CA PHE A 1055 34.62 14.37 4.40
C PHE A 1055 33.71 15.20 5.31
N LYS A 1056 32.42 14.84 5.41
CA LYS A 1056 31.47 15.46 6.33
C LYS A 1056 31.92 15.35 7.79
N ALA A 1057 32.34 14.16 8.23
CA ALA A 1057 32.85 13.95 9.59
C ALA A 1057 34.14 14.75 9.88
N ILE A 1058 34.97 14.99 8.87
CA ILE A 1058 36.14 15.87 9.00
C ILE A 1058 35.72 17.34 9.06
N LEU A 1059 34.74 17.75 8.24
CA LEU A 1059 34.20 19.10 8.27
C LEU A 1059 33.53 19.42 9.61
N GLU A 1060 32.83 18.48 10.24
CA GLU A 1060 32.24 18.68 11.57
C GLU A 1060 33.30 19.02 12.63
N GLN A 1061 34.54 18.56 12.43
CA GLN A 1061 35.66 18.81 13.33
C GLN A 1061 36.48 20.07 12.96
N VAL A 1062 36.60 20.39 11.68
CA VAL A 1062 37.51 21.43 11.17
C VAL A 1062 36.76 22.72 10.82
N HIS A 1063 35.52 22.61 10.33
CA HIS A 1063 34.71 23.74 9.89
C HIS A 1063 33.22 23.48 10.16
N PRO A 1064 32.74 23.59 11.42
CA PRO A 1064 31.39 23.20 11.84
C PRO A 1064 30.29 23.85 11.01
N HIS A 1065 30.45 25.13 10.65
CA HIS A 1065 29.50 25.86 9.80
C HIS A 1065 29.38 25.28 8.38
N ALA A 1066 30.48 24.78 7.80
CA ALA A 1066 30.44 24.14 6.48
C ALA A 1066 29.89 22.72 6.57
N ALA A 1067 30.08 22.07 7.71
CA ALA A 1067 29.48 20.77 8.01
C ALA A 1067 27.96 20.86 8.23
N GLU A 1068 27.51 21.96 8.84
CA GLU A 1068 26.10 22.30 9.06
C GLU A 1068 25.37 22.52 7.73
N MET A 1069 26.01 23.21 6.77
CA MET A 1069 25.51 23.33 5.40
C MET A 1069 25.36 21.97 4.68
N ILE A 1070 26.12 20.94 5.08
CA ILE A 1070 26.04 19.56 4.53
C ILE A 1070 25.12 18.66 5.39
N LYS A 1071 24.65 19.15 6.55
CA LYS A 1071 23.76 18.42 7.47
C LYS A 1071 22.32 18.35 6.97
N GLU A 1072 21.89 19.31 6.16
CA GLU A 1072 20.58 19.34 5.53
C GLU A 1072 20.47 18.34 4.38
N GLY A 1073 20.34 17.06 4.72
CA GLY A 1073 19.67 16.07 3.90
C GLY A 1073 18.14 16.25 3.94
N ARG A 1074 17.65 17.48 3.77
CA ARG A 1074 16.23 17.72 3.47
C ARG A 1074 16.06 17.67 1.95
N LEU A 1075 15.16 16.78 1.53
CA LEU A 1075 14.45 16.84 0.25
C LEU A 1075 14.20 18.30 -0.13
N CYS A 1076 14.32 18.65 -1.41
CA CYS A 1076 14.00 19.97 -1.92
C CYS A 1076 12.65 20.47 -1.36
N GLY A 1077 12.73 21.47 -0.49
CA GLY A 1077 11.61 22.20 0.08
C GLY A 1077 12.14 23.06 1.22
N GLU A 1078 11.98 24.39 1.11
CA GLU A 1078 12.36 25.42 2.10
C GLU A 1078 13.86 25.71 2.07
N ASP A 1079 14.40 26.81 1.52
CA ASP A 1079 13.98 28.21 1.53
C ASP A 1079 13.37 28.71 0.20
N GLU A 1080 12.12 28.35 -0.10
CA GLU A 1080 11.28 29.28 -0.86
C GLU A 1080 10.62 30.21 0.16
N ASP A 1081 10.78 31.52 -0.07
CA ASP A 1081 10.08 32.59 0.65
C ASP A 1081 8.63 32.15 0.96
N PRO A 1082 8.12 32.22 2.20
CA PRO A 1082 6.75 31.80 2.52
C PRO A 1082 5.71 32.49 1.64
N LEU A 1083 6.02 33.72 1.19
CA LEU A 1083 5.24 34.50 0.24
C LEU A 1083 5.21 33.91 -1.19
N ILE A 1084 6.21 33.10 -1.56
CA ILE A 1084 6.32 32.36 -2.83
C ILE A 1084 5.69 30.97 -2.68
N LYS A 1085 6.01 30.23 -1.62
CA LYS A 1085 5.51 28.88 -1.34
C LYS A 1085 3.98 28.84 -1.27
N ASN A 1086 3.38 29.78 -0.53
CA ASN A 1086 1.93 29.84 -0.33
C ASN A 1086 1.26 30.89 -1.23
N ARG A 1087 1.96 31.40 -2.26
CA ARG A 1087 1.50 32.54 -3.08
C ARG A 1087 0.09 32.38 -3.64
N PRO A 1088 -0.33 31.22 -4.21
CA PRO A 1088 -1.67 31.07 -4.75
C PRO A 1088 -2.76 31.16 -3.67
N GLN A 1089 -2.50 30.56 -2.50
CA GLN A 1089 -3.42 30.53 -1.36
C GLN A 1089 -3.45 31.89 -0.64
N LEU A 1090 -2.29 32.53 -0.46
CA LEU A 1090 -2.19 33.89 0.06
C LEU A 1090 -2.91 34.90 -0.84
N VAL A 1091 -2.78 34.80 -2.17
CA VAL A 1091 -3.53 35.67 -3.09
C VAL A 1091 -5.04 35.43 -2.99
N GLN A 1092 -5.46 34.16 -2.81
CA GLN A 1092 -6.87 33.78 -2.62
C GLN A 1092 -7.49 34.37 -1.36
N GLU A 1093 -6.75 34.42 -0.25
CA GLU A 1093 -7.24 34.90 1.03
C GLU A 1093 -7.03 36.41 1.23
N LEU A 1094 -5.88 36.95 0.78
CA LEU A 1094 -5.55 38.38 0.91
C LEU A 1094 -6.51 39.29 0.14
N LYS A 1095 -7.15 38.79 -0.94
CA LYS A 1095 -8.07 39.59 -1.78
C LYS A 1095 -9.22 40.25 -1.01
N TYR A 1096 -9.56 39.76 0.19
CA TYR A 1096 -10.61 40.34 1.05
C TYR A 1096 -10.08 41.35 2.08
N VAL A 1097 -8.77 41.38 2.34
CA VAL A 1097 -8.15 42.16 3.43
C VAL A 1097 -7.06 43.14 2.96
N VAL A 1098 -6.85 43.29 1.65
CA VAL A 1098 -5.82 44.19 1.09
C VAL A 1098 -5.94 45.63 1.61
N GLU A 1099 -7.14 46.23 1.62
CA GLU A 1099 -7.31 47.66 1.95
C GLU A 1099 -6.95 48.00 3.42
N PRO A 1100 -7.37 47.21 4.44
CA PRO A 1100 -6.84 47.35 5.80
C PRO A 1100 -5.32 47.25 5.86
N ILE A 1101 -4.74 46.23 5.20
CA ILE A 1101 -3.30 45.97 5.23
C ILE A 1101 -2.50 47.14 4.62
N LEU A 1102 -2.98 47.73 3.52
CA LEU A 1102 -2.34 48.90 2.90
C LEU A 1102 -2.23 50.07 3.88
N THR A 1103 -3.28 50.32 4.67
CA THR A 1103 -3.31 51.41 5.65
C THR A 1103 -2.28 51.19 6.77
N HIS A 1104 -2.17 49.96 7.27
CA HIS A 1104 -1.19 49.58 8.27
C HIS A 1104 0.25 49.64 7.73
N LEU A 1105 0.50 49.12 6.53
CA LEU A 1105 1.83 49.15 5.90
C LEU A 1105 2.29 50.56 5.53
N LEU A 1106 1.36 51.44 5.14
CA LEU A 1106 1.64 52.87 4.91
C LEU A 1106 2.03 53.55 6.23
N SER A 1107 1.29 53.30 7.32
CA SER A 1107 1.58 53.87 8.64
C SER A 1107 2.91 53.42 9.25
N ARG A 1108 3.38 52.22 8.88
CA ARG A 1108 4.68 51.64 9.30
C ARG A 1108 5.82 51.97 8.34
N GLY A 1109 5.57 52.81 7.32
CA GLY A 1109 6.58 53.23 6.34
C GLY A 1109 7.10 52.13 5.42
N ILE A 1110 6.38 51.00 5.31
CA ILE A 1110 6.74 49.91 4.40
C ILE A 1110 6.27 50.18 2.98
N LEU A 1111 5.12 50.84 2.82
CA LEU A 1111 4.63 51.32 1.52
C LEU A 1111 4.75 52.84 1.43
N SER A 1112 5.05 53.38 0.25
CA SER A 1112 4.88 54.80 -0.06
C SER A 1112 3.44 55.10 -0.50
N ASP A 1113 3.05 56.37 -0.49
CA ASP A 1113 1.77 56.81 -1.05
C ASP A 1113 1.64 56.42 -2.53
N GLU A 1114 2.73 56.53 -3.30
CA GLU A 1114 2.79 56.13 -4.72
C GLU A 1114 2.57 54.61 -4.91
N GLU A 1115 3.14 53.77 -4.05
CA GLU A 1115 2.95 52.31 -4.11
C GLU A 1115 1.53 51.90 -3.71
N CYS A 1116 0.93 52.59 -2.74
CA CYS A 1116 -0.47 52.40 -2.40
C CYS A 1116 -1.39 52.77 -3.56
N ASP A 1117 -1.08 53.84 -4.29
CA ASP A 1117 -1.84 54.26 -5.46
C ASP A 1117 -1.69 53.26 -6.62
N ILE A 1118 -0.49 52.70 -6.85
CA ILE A 1118 -0.26 51.63 -7.82
C ILE A 1118 -1.09 50.38 -7.49
N ILE A 1119 -1.10 49.96 -6.22
CA ILE A 1119 -1.91 48.80 -5.80
C ILE A 1119 -3.39 49.11 -5.95
N LYS A 1120 -3.85 50.31 -5.57
CA LYS A 1120 -5.26 50.72 -5.69
C LYS A 1120 -5.73 50.85 -7.14
N ALA A 1121 -4.84 51.16 -8.09
CA ALA A 1121 -5.14 51.29 -9.52
C ALA A 1121 -5.51 49.96 -10.21
N ASN A 1122 -5.19 48.81 -9.61
CA ASN A 1122 -5.54 47.49 -10.16
C ASN A 1122 -7.05 47.21 -10.09
N ARG A 1123 -7.62 46.70 -11.20
CA ARG A 1123 -9.08 46.52 -11.38
C ARG A 1123 -9.67 45.36 -10.56
N THR A 1124 -8.92 44.28 -10.34
CA THR A 1124 -9.41 43.11 -9.60
C THR A 1124 -8.76 42.99 -8.23
N ARG A 1125 -9.49 42.48 -7.24
CA ARG A 1125 -8.97 42.26 -5.88
C ARG A 1125 -7.80 41.27 -5.85
N HIS A 1126 -7.77 40.33 -6.80
CA HIS A 1126 -6.67 39.39 -7.01
C HIS A 1126 -5.39 40.07 -7.48
N ASP A 1127 -5.49 40.99 -8.43
CA ASP A 1127 -4.33 41.74 -8.92
C ASP A 1127 -3.81 42.71 -7.86
N LYS A 1128 -4.70 43.30 -7.05
CA LYS A 1128 -4.31 44.10 -5.87
C LYS A 1128 -3.49 43.27 -4.86
N ALA A 1129 -3.96 42.07 -4.53
CA ALA A 1129 -3.25 41.16 -3.62
C ALA A 1129 -1.91 40.69 -4.19
N ARG A 1130 -1.86 40.41 -5.51
CA ARG A 1130 -0.63 40.02 -6.21
C ARG A 1130 0.40 41.15 -6.21
N GLU A 1131 -0.01 42.36 -6.56
CA GLU A 1131 0.88 43.53 -6.61
C GLU A 1131 1.40 43.89 -5.21
N LEU A 1132 0.55 43.80 -4.18
CA LEU A 1132 0.96 43.97 -2.78
C LEU A 1132 2.06 42.98 -2.39
N LEU A 1133 1.86 41.69 -2.69
CA LEU A 1133 2.86 40.64 -2.42
C LEU A 1133 4.15 40.87 -3.21
N ASP A 1134 4.07 41.35 -4.44
CA ASP A 1134 5.25 41.68 -5.26
C ASP A 1134 6.04 42.87 -4.71
N ILE A 1135 5.36 43.89 -4.20
CA ILE A 1135 6.01 45.06 -3.59
C ILE A 1135 6.66 44.67 -2.26
N VAL A 1136 5.95 43.94 -1.39
CA VAL A 1136 6.51 43.42 -0.13
C VAL A 1136 7.68 42.45 -0.40
N GLY A 1137 7.56 41.63 -1.45
CA GLY A 1137 8.61 40.72 -1.90
C GLY A 1137 9.89 41.46 -2.35
N ARG A 1138 9.73 42.56 -3.10
CA ARG A 1138 10.83 43.43 -3.60
C ARG A 1138 11.55 44.20 -2.48
N LYS A 1139 10.85 44.59 -1.41
CA LYS A 1139 11.42 45.37 -0.29
C LYS A 1139 12.24 44.57 0.73
N GLY A 1140 12.32 43.25 0.56
CA GLY A 1140 13.24 42.38 1.32
C GLY A 1140 12.78 42.06 2.75
N LYS A 1141 13.67 41.45 3.53
CA LYS A 1141 13.34 40.76 4.80
C LYS A 1141 12.63 41.64 5.84
N VAL A 1142 12.98 42.93 5.93
CA VAL A 1142 12.37 43.87 6.91
C VAL A 1142 10.91 44.14 6.58
N ALA A 1143 10.57 44.36 5.30
CA ALA A 1143 9.20 44.56 4.87
C ALA A 1143 8.33 43.31 5.08
N ARG A 1144 8.91 42.12 4.94
CA ARG A 1144 8.22 40.84 5.17
C ARG A 1144 7.92 40.60 6.64
N GLN A 1145 8.87 40.94 7.52
CA GLN A 1145 8.66 40.84 8.97
C GLN A 1145 7.54 41.77 9.42
N VAL A 1146 7.55 43.03 8.95
CA VAL A 1146 6.49 43.99 9.28
C VAL A 1146 5.16 43.60 8.62
N PHE A 1147 5.17 43.02 7.43
CA PHE A 1147 3.97 42.46 6.78
C PHE A 1147 3.37 41.32 7.60
N LYS A 1148 4.20 40.41 8.13
CA LYS A 1148 3.75 39.34 9.03
C LYS A 1148 3.12 39.90 10.31
N GLU A 1149 3.75 40.88 10.96
CA GLU A 1149 3.20 41.54 12.14
C GLU A 1149 1.85 42.23 11.84
N VAL A 1150 1.72 42.86 10.67
CA VAL A 1150 0.43 43.44 10.23
C VAL A 1150 -0.62 42.36 9.97
N LEU A 1151 -0.22 41.19 9.43
CA LEU A 1151 -1.12 40.05 9.28
C LEU A 1151 -1.56 39.48 10.63
N GLU A 1152 -0.68 39.41 11.63
CA GLU A 1152 -1.05 38.96 12.98
C GLU A 1152 -2.12 39.86 13.61
N GLU A 1153 -2.10 41.15 13.30
CA GLU A 1153 -3.09 42.13 13.77
C GLU A 1153 -4.42 42.08 12.98
N VAL A 1154 -4.38 41.86 11.67
CA VAL A 1154 -5.56 41.95 10.79
C VAL A 1154 -6.23 40.58 10.59
N SER A 1155 -5.46 39.50 10.50
CA SER A 1155 -5.95 38.13 10.28
C SER A 1155 -4.92 37.08 10.78
N PRO A 1156 -5.06 36.59 12.02
CA PRO A 1156 -4.14 35.63 12.62
C PRO A 1156 -3.96 34.34 11.79
N HIS A 1157 -5.02 33.91 11.09
CA HIS A 1157 -4.98 32.76 10.20
C HIS A 1157 -4.05 32.98 8.98
N LEU A 1158 -4.03 34.20 8.41
CA LEU A 1158 -3.11 34.54 7.33
C LEU A 1158 -1.67 34.68 7.81
N ALA A 1159 -1.47 35.11 9.06
CA ALA A 1159 -0.14 35.16 9.66
C ALA A 1159 0.47 33.77 9.86
N GLU A 1160 -0.34 32.79 10.24
CA GLU A 1160 0.07 31.38 10.36
C GLU A 1160 0.48 30.79 9.00
N MET A 1161 -0.17 31.21 7.90
CA MET A 1161 0.22 30.82 6.54
C MET A 1161 1.52 31.48 6.05
N VAL A 1162 1.93 32.59 6.66
CA VAL A 1162 3.20 33.29 6.35
C VAL A 1162 4.31 32.91 7.33
N ALA A 1163 3.97 32.28 8.46
CA ALA A 1163 4.89 31.74 9.47
C ALA A 1163 5.48 30.40 9.02
#